data_AF-A0A8C1T8I1-F1
#
_entry.id   AF-A0A8C1T8I1-F1
#
_cell.length_a   1.000
_cell.length_b   1.000
_cell.length_c   1.000
_cell.angle_alpha   90.00
_cell.angle_beta   90.00
_cell.angle_gamma   90.00
#
_symmetry.space_group_name_H-M   'P 1'
#
loop_
_entity.id
_entity.type
_entity.pdbx_description
1 polymer ?
#
loop_
_entity_poly.entity_id
_entity_poly.type
_entity_poly.pdbx_seq_one_letter_code
_entity_poly.pdbx_strand_id
1 'polypeptide(L)'
;MHLAQYPAEHQHDGIGVSLPSFTMGLFKLYFALCTLGLFYASGFGVDPALHVDIFEEFDNLKSSAGVSQVQGFHNETRAYLFEGTSRNARASLKAAERILQKLRGRTEFTLLLTLKQEKFSSGVLLSIHYGEQRFLEVESSGLRNEIRLFFQTSDQRQQREVFPYSLADGHWHKVSLAFSATQVVLHIDCNRIYERIVEMPSMDFPRGTNIWLGQRNDAHGFFRGVMQDVQLVVVPHGYIIQCPDLNRTCPTCNDFHGLVQKIMELQDILAKTSSKLALAEEKMKYLDGCYCERTCTLNGEIYRDDDAWIDGCRNCTCSNGTVECESIFCPPPQCPPDTAPIYMPGACCKECQRHDFCAEAAGHSRNCVENSDCINLEAGAFCSCKEGYHALRDDSAYCQDIDECAEGKHYCRENTMCLNTPGSFMCVCNTGYVRIDDYSCTEHDECVRELNTCDENALCLNMVGGHSCSCKPGYVGNGTVCRALCEGQCLNGGSCVSPDTCICQQGFTGKRCETDIDECSDGFVECDSRATCVNLPGWYHCECRDGYHDNGMFSANGESCEDIDECEMGRHSCANDTVCFNVDGGYDCRCPHGRNCTGDCAHDGKVKHNGQIWVLDDDRCSVCSCQSGLVMCRRMVCDCENPTVDVLCCPECDPRLSSQCLHQNGLLAYSNGETWEENCQQCQCMRGEVDCWPISCAPVADCEFTVVPEGECCPRCVTDPCLADTIRNDITKSCVDEYGITRFSGSAWTKHGTECSLCQCKLDTLALYLSAGLCRLMESQESD
;
A
#
# COMPACT_ATOMS: atom_id res chain seq x y z
N MET A 1 -31.95 13.24 -66.75
CA MET A 1 -30.82 12.32 -67.02
C MET A 1 -30.87 11.24 -65.94
N HIS A 2 -31.44 10.06 -66.27
CA HIS A 2 -30.75 8.77 -66.43
C HIS A 2 -30.15 8.23 -65.11
N LEU A 3 -30.77 7.20 -64.51
CA LEU A 3 -30.47 5.73 -64.60
C LEU A 3 -29.34 5.32 -63.62
N ALA A 4 -29.31 4.18 -62.90
CA ALA A 4 -30.13 2.97 -62.81
C ALA A 4 -29.68 2.09 -61.60
N GLN A 5 -30.63 1.31 -61.04
CA GLN A 5 -30.62 -0.15 -60.73
C GLN A 5 -29.45 -0.83 -59.96
N TYR A 6 -29.69 -1.49 -58.79
CA TYR A 6 -30.09 -2.92 -58.52
C TYR A 6 -28.96 -3.95 -58.78
N PRO A 7 -28.94 -5.20 -58.24
CA PRO A 7 -30.00 -5.98 -57.56
C PRO A 7 -29.52 -6.74 -56.26
N ALA A 8 -30.18 -7.70 -55.58
CA ALA A 8 -31.38 -8.54 -55.75
C ALA A 8 -31.75 -9.13 -54.35
N GLU A 9 -33.02 -9.16 -53.90
CA GLU A 9 -34.01 -10.28 -53.97
C GLU A 9 -33.82 -11.39 -52.90
N HIS A 10 -34.82 -12.01 -52.25
CA HIS A 10 -36.30 -12.09 -52.31
C HIS A 10 -36.80 -12.64 -50.94
N GLN A 11 -37.88 -12.15 -50.29
CA GLN A 11 -39.33 -12.47 -50.45
C GLN A 11 -39.71 -13.96 -50.13
N HIS A 12 -40.83 -14.34 -49.49
CA HIS A 12 -42.19 -13.81 -49.44
C HIS A 12 -43.04 -14.57 -48.37
N ASP A 13 -44.08 -13.91 -47.86
CA ASP A 13 -45.50 -14.31 -47.60
C ASP A 13 -45.87 -15.70 -47.02
N GLY A 14 -46.97 -15.91 -46.28
CA GLY A 14 -48.13 -15.08 -45.96
C GLY A 14 -49.27 -15.95 -45.39
N ILE A 15 -50.04 -15.35 -44.47
CA ILE A 15 -51.51 -15.40 -44.23
C ILE A 15 -52.26 -16.75 -44.32
N GLY A 16 -53.02 -17.08 -43.25
CA GLY A 16 -54.19 -17.97 -43.32
C GLY A 16 -54.93 -18.14 -41.99
N VAL A 17 -56.11 -17.53 -41.87
CA VAL A 17 -57.03 -17.52 -40.71
C VAL A 17 -58.08 -18.64 -40.83
N SER A 18 -58.38 -19.39 -39.76
CA SER A 18 -59.75 -19.79 -39.34
C SER A 18 -59.80 -20.67 -38.06
N LEU A 19 -60.58 -20.22 -37.07
CA LEU A 19 -61.10 -20.91 -35.85
C LEU A 19 -62.02 -22.12 -36.19
N PRO A 20 -62.51 -23.01 -35.26
CA PRO A 20 -62.59 -22.89 -33.79
C PRO A 20 -62.33 -24.17 -32.92
N SER A 21 -62.26 -23.93 -31.60
CA SER A 21 -62.73 -24.74 -30.46
C SER A 21 -62.45 -26.25 -30.39
N PHE A 22 -61.44 -26.63 -29.60
CA PHE A 22 -61.54 -27.68 -28.57
C PHE A 22 -60.24 -27.62 -27.75
N THR A 23 -60.31 -27.24 -26.47
CA THR A 23 -59.49 -27.77 -25.34
C THR A 23 -59.56 -26.83 -24.14
N MET A 24 -60.60 -26.96 -23.33
CA MET A 24 -60.50 -26.71 -21.88
C MET A 24 -59.60 -27.81 -21.29
N GLY A 25 -58.35 -27.48 -20.96
CA GLY A 25 -57.47 -28.45 -20.29
C GLY A 25 -56.00 -28.04 -20.19
N LEU A 26 -55.49 -27.21 -21.11
CA LEU A 26 -54.06 -26.86 -21.15
C LEU A 26 -53.76 -25.41 -20.73
N PHE A 27 -54.77 -24.56 -20.58
CA PHE A 27 -54.60 -23.14 -20.21
C PHE A 27 -54.24 -22.88 -18.73
N LYS A 28 -54.27 -23.90 -17.88
CA LYS A 28 -53.82 -23.78 -16.47
C LYS A 28 -52.33 -24.08 -16.28
N LEU A 29 -51.64 -24.68 -17.24
CA LEU A 29 -50.21 -24.97 -17.11
C LEU A 29 -49.31 -23.90 -17.73
N TYR A 30 -49.78 -23.15 -18.74
CA TYR A 30 -48.98 -22.10 -19.38
C TYR A 30 -49.02 -20.75 -18.62
N PHE A 31 -50.10 -20.47 -17.88
CA PHE A 31 -50.17 -19.28 -17.01
C PHE A 31 -49.33 -19.40 -15.74
N ALA A 32 -48.85 -20.61 -15.42
CA ALA A 32 -47.90 -20.86 -14.34
C ALA A 32 -46.43 -20.75 -14.78
N LEU A 33 -46.15 -20.71 -16.10
CA LEU A 33 -44.78 -20.64 -16.63
C LEU A 33 -44.44 -19.30 -17.30
N CYS A 34 -45.43 -18.46 -17.61
CA CYS A 34 -45.20 -17.07 -18.06
C CYS A 34 -45.21 -16.01 -16.93
N THR A 35 -45.55 -16.37 -15.70
CA THR A 35 -45.40 -15.52 -14.50
C THR A 35 -44.05 -15.73 -13.78
N LEU A 36 -43.20 -16.62 -14.31
CA LEU A 36 -41.87 -16.93 -13.78
C LEU A 36 -40.72 -16.54 -14.72
N GLY A 37 -40.99 -15.83 -15.82
CA GLY A 37 -40.03 -15.56 -16.90
C GLY A 37 -39.96 -14.11 -17.40
N LEU A 38 -40.32 -13.12 -16.57
CA LEU A 38 -40.20 -11.68 -16.91
C LEU A 38 -39.67 -10.79 -15.77
N PHE A 39 -38.96 -11.36 -14.79
CA PHE A 39 -38.19 -10.58 -13.80
C PHE A 39 -36.83 -11.22 -13.54
N TYR A 40 -35.99 -11.31 -14.58
CA TYR A 40 -34.54 -11.43 -14.40
C TYR A 40 -33.84 -10.58 -15.46
N ALA A 41 -34.02 -9.26 -15.34
CA ALA A 41 -32.95 -8.33 -15.59
C ALA A 41 -32.31 -8.08 -14.22
N SER A 42 -31.33 -8.89 -13.85
CA SER A 42 -30.51 -8.68 -12.67
C SER A 42 -29.64 -7.45 -12.90
N GLY A 43 -30.18 -6.28 -12.57
CA GLY A 43 -29.36 -5.21 -12.01
C GLY A 43 -28.72 -5.73 -10.73
N PHE A 44 -27.49 -5.30 -10.45
CA PHE A 44 -26.77 -5.57 -9.20
C PHE A 44 -27.63 -5.09 -8.01
N GLY A 45 -28.50 -5.96 -7.48
CA GLY A 45 -29.30 -5.72 -6.29
C GLY A 45 -28.69 -6.47 -5.12
N VAL A 46 -28.27 -5.74 -4.09
CA VAL A 46 -27.81 -6.30 -2.81
C VAL A 46 -28.98 -6.97 -2.08
N ASP A 47 -28.74 -8.07 -1.37
CA ASP A 47 -29.76 -8.84 -0.63
C ASP A 47 -30.57 -7.94 0.34
N PRO A 48 -31.92 -7.93 0.30
CA PRO A 48 -32.77 -7.19 1.25
C PRO A 48 -32.50 -7.51 2.73
N ALA A 49 -31.91 -8.66 3.04
CA ALA A 49 -31.49 -9.01 4.40
C ALA A 49 -30.34 -8.11 4.92
N LEU A 50 -29.53 -7.54 4.03
CA LEU A 50 -28.30 -6.79 4.35
C LEU A 50 -28.48 -5.26 4.25
N HIS A 51 -29.66 -4.81 3.83
CA HIS A 51 -30.01 -3.40 3.71
C HIS A 51 -31.05 -2.99 4.76
N VAL A 52 -30.93 -1.76 5.25
CA VAL A 52 -31.87 -1.12 6.16
C VAL A 52 -32.11 0.31 5.69
N ASP A 53 -33.31 0.58 5.18
CA ASP A 53 -33.77 1.95 4.96
C ASP A 53 -34.36 2.51 6.26
N ILE A 54 -33.70 3.53 6.82
CA ILE A 54 -34.09 4.11 8.11
C ILE A 54 -35.43 4.84 8.01
N PHE A 55 -35.77 5.45 6.87
CA PHE A 55 -37.03 6.15 6.72
C PHE A 55 -38.22 5.19 6.56
N GLU A 56 -38.02 4.01 5.96
CA GLU A 56 -39.06 2.98 5.88
C GLU A 56 -39.32 2.32 7.24
N GLU A 57 -38.29 2.12 8.06
CA GLU A 57 -38.42 1.53 9.40
C GLU A 57 -39.08 2.48 10.43
N PHE A 58 -39.07 3.79 10.17
CA PHE A 58 -39.68 4.79 11.04
C PHE A 58 -41.13 5.09 10.62
N ASP A 59 -42.03 4.14 10.94
CA ASP A 59 -43.47 4.18 10.62
C ASP A 59 -44.19 5.52 10.93
N ASN A 60 -43.72 6.27 11.94
CA ASN A 60 -44.39 7.48 12.45
C ASN A 60 -43.63 8.80 12.18
N LEU A 61 -42.54 8.79 11.40
CA LEU A 61 -41.74 10.03 11.18
C LEU A 61 -42.60 11.15 10.55
N LYS A 62 -43.58 10.77 9.72
CA LYS A 62 -44.53 11.68 9.04
C LYS A 62 -45.44 12.46 9.98
N SER A 63 -45.64 11.98 11.21
CA SER A 63 -46.59 12.54 12.18
C SER A 63 -45.87 13.26 13.34
N SER A 64 -44.54 13.38 13.27
CA SER A 64 -43.75 14.03 14.31
C SER A 64 -43.71 15.53 14.09
N ALA A 65 -44.08 16.32 15.09
CA ALA A 65 -43.94 17.77 15.04
C ALA A 65 -42.47 18.14 14.77
N GLY A 66 -42.21 19.05 13.83
CA GLY A 66 -40.85 19.46 13.44
C GLY A 66 -40.17 18.59 12.37
N VAL A 67 -40.88 17.61 11.79
CA VAL A 67 -40.42 16.88 10.60
C VAL A 67 -41.49 16.96 9.52
N SER A 68 -41.13 17.42 8.31
CA SER A 68 -42.07 17.52 7.18
C SER A 68 -41.47 16.90 5.92
N GLN A 69 -42.30 16.26 5.09
CA GLN A 69 -41.83 15.70 3.83
C GLN A 69 -41.69 16.81 2.78
N VAL A 70 -40.55 16.87 2.11
CA VAL A 70 -40.22 17.89 1.11
C VAL A 70 -39.66 17.26 -0.17
N GLN A 71 -39.44 18.07 -1.22
CA GLN A 71 -38.69 17.63 -2.39
C GLN A 71 -37.20 17.52 -2.06
N GLY A 72 -36.61 16.40 -2.44
CA GLY A 72 -35.21 16.07 -2.14
C GLY A 72 -34.24 16.39 -3.27
N PHE A 73 -33.03 15.83 -3.14
CA PHE A 73 -31.98 15.80 -4.14
C PHE A 73 -32.44 15.14 -5.45
N HIS A 74 -33.24 14.08 -5.35
CA HIS A 74 -33.91 13.44 -6.48
C HIS A 74 -35.34 13.00 -6.15
N ASN A 75 -36.11 12.60 -7.17
CA ASN A 75 -37.54 12.28 -7.03
C ASN A 75 -37.84 10.79 -6.76
N GLU A 76 -36.83 9.92 -6.75
CA GLU A 76 -37.02 8.47 -6.59
C GLU A 76 -37.38 8.04 -5.15
N THR A 77 -36.82 8.72 -4.15
CA THR A 77 -37.06 8.46 -2.72
C THR A 77 -37.61 9.70 -2.02
N ARG A 78 -38.06 9.55 -0.78
CA ARG A 78 -38.64 10.65 0.00
C ARG A 78 -37.56 11.39 0.76
N ALA A 79 -37.63 12.71 0.78
CA ALA A 79 -36.80 13.57 1.62
C ALA A 79 -37.64 14.20 2.75
N TYR A 80 -37.00 14.42 3.89
CA TYR A 80 -37.63 15.02 5.07
C TYR A 80 -36.82 16.22 5.56
N LEU A 81 -37.52 17.32 5.78
CA LEU A 81 -37.02 18.56 6.37
C LEU A 81 -37.18 18.49 7.89
N PHE A 82 -36.08 18.71 8.60
CA PHE A 82 -35.98 18.72 10.05
C PHE A 82 -35.89 20.18 10.53
N GLU A 83 -36.99 20.68 11.11
CA GLU A 83 -37.14 22.06 11.57
C GLU A 83 -37.60 22.12 13.04
N GLY A 84 -37.43 23.28 13.67
CA GLY A 84 -37.87 23.54 15.04
C GLY A 84 -36.91 23.06 16.14
N THR A 85 -37.28 23.34 17.40
CA THR A 85 -36.49 23.05 18.61
C THR A 85 -37.07 21.91 19.45
N SER A 86 -38.17 21.29 19.00
CA SER A 86 -38.80 20.13 19.66
C SER A 86 -39.37 19.20 18.59
N ARG A 87 -38.93 17.95 18.61
CA ARG A 87 -39.39 16.87 17.72
C ARG A 87 -39.04 15.51 18.30
N ASN A 88 -39.74 14.47 17.86
CA ASN A 88 -39.50 13.09 18.28
C ASN A 88 -39.26 12.21 17.05
N ALA A 89 -38.03 12.19 16.56
CA ALA A 89 -37.57 11.29 15.50
C ALA A 89 -36.86 10.07 16.11
N ARG A 90 -37.56 9.36 17.00
CA ARG A 90 -37.12 8.09 17.59
C ARG A 90 -37.74 6.90 16.86
N ALA A 91 -36.94 5.86 16.63
CA ALA A 91 -37.44 4.57 16.15
C ALA A 91 -38.42 3.97 17.16
N SER A 92 -39.46 3.29 16.67
CA SER A 92 -40.26 2.45 17.57
C SER A 92 -39.39 1.32 18.13
N LEU A 93 -39.68 0.83 19.34
CA LEU A 93 -38.88 -0.25 19.95
C LEU A 93 -38.79 -1.49 19.04
N LYS A 94 -39.86 -1.80 18.30
CA LYS A 94 -39.90 -2.90 17.32
C LYS A 94 -39.00 -2.64 16.11
N ALA A 95 -39.02 -1.41 15.58
CA ALA A 95 -38.15 -1.03 14.46
C ALA A 95 -36.68 -1.01 14.88
N ALA A 96 -36.37 -0.42 16.03
CA ALA A 96 -35.03 -0.41 16.59
C ALA A 96 -34.49 -1.85 16.76
N GLU A 97 -35.29 -2.78 17.28
CA GLU A 97 -34.84 -4.17 17.45
C GLU A 97 -34.57 -4.88 16.11
N ARG A 98 -35.34 -4.60 15.05
CA ARG A 98 -35.05 -5.11 13.69
C ARG A 98 -33.74 -4.58 13.13
N ILE A 99 -33.49 -3.27 13.27
CA ILE A 99 -32.25 -2.62 12.80
C ILE A 99 -31.05 -3.19 13.55
N LEU A 100 -31.11 -3.22 14.89
CA LEU A 100 -30.01 -3.71 15.73
C LEU A 100 -29.74 -5.19 15.52
N GLN A 101 -30.76 -6.00 15.23
CA GLN A 101 -30.58 -7.42 14.91
C GLN A 101 -29.75 -7.63 13.63
N LYS A 102 -29.87 -6.75 12.64
CA LYS A 102 -29.06 -6.81 11.42
C LYS A 102 -27.61 -6.39 11.64
N LEU A 103 -27.35 -5.51 12.60
CA LEU A 103 -26.00 -5.04 12.96
C LEU A 103 -25.25 -5.96 13.94
N ARG A 104 -25.96 -6.70 14.80
CA ARG A 104 -25.34 -7.54 15.85
C ARG A 104 -24.34 -8.55 15.29
N GLY A 105 -23.14 -8.57 15.88
CA GLY A 105 -22.05 -9.47 15.51
C GLY A 105 -21.41 -9.19 14.14
N ARG A 106 -21.73 -8.06 13.50
CA ARG A 106 -21.16 -7.66 12.22
C ARG A 106 -19.99 -6.71 12.45
N THR A 107 -18.93 -6.90 11.66
CA THR A 107 -17.69 -6.13 11.75
C THR A 107 -17.57 -5.10 10.62
N GLU A 108 -18.46 -5.20 9.63
CA GLU A 108 -18.48 -4.40 8.42
C GLU A 108 -19.89 -3.88 8.19
N PHE A 109 -20.03 -2.56 8.10
CA PHE A 109 -21.27 -1.90 7.74
C PHE A 109 -20.96 -0.49 7.22
N THR A 110 -21.88 0.07 6.46
CA THR A 110 -21.76 1.42 5.91
C THR A 110 -23.02 2.20 6.22
N LEU A 111 -22.87 3.42 6.76
CA LEU A 111 -23.93 4.40 6.87
C LEU A 111 -23.92 5.29 5.63
N LEU A 112 -25.00 5.27 4.88
CA LEU A 112 -25.23 6.12 3.70
C LEU A 112 -26.30 7.15 4.06
N LEU A 113 -26.11 8.38 3.64
CA LEU A 113 -27.12 9.44 3.74
C LEU A 113 -26.86 10.55 2.74
N THR A 114 -27.92 11.16 2.22
CA THR A 114 -27.86 12.36 1.39
C THR A 114 -28.49 13.50 2.19
N LEU A 115 -27.77 14.59 2.45
CA LEU A 115 -28.28 15.68 3.28
C LEU A 115 -28.01 17.06 2.70
N LYS A 116 -28.79 18.03 3.16
CA LYS A 116 -28.58 19.46 2.94
C LYS A 116 -28.76 20.16 4.27
N GLN A 117 -27.66 20.57 4.89
CA GLN A 117 -27.68 21.14 6.24
C GLN A 117 -27.66 22.67 6.22
N GLU A 118 -28.39 23.30 7.14
CA GLU A 118 -28.43 24.76 7.28
C GLU A 118 -27.04 25.31 7.67
N LYS A 119 -26.65 26.45 7.06
CA LYS A 119 -25.33 27.05 7.24
C LYS A 119 -24.97 27.26 8.72
N PHE A 120 -23.75 26.87 9.11
CA PHE A 120 -23.22 26.97 10.49
C PHE A 120 -24.04 26.25 11.58
N SER A 121 -25.03 25.44 11.21
CA SER A 121 -25.81 24.67 12.18
C SER A 121 -25.02 23.44 12.63
N SER A 122 -25.24 23.00 13.88
CA SER A 122 -24.70 21.73 14.37
C SER A 122 -25.85 20.81 14.76
N GLY A 123 -25.70 19.51 14.48
CA GLY A 123 -26.72 18.52 14.84
C GLY A 123 -26.30 17.09 14.55
N VAL A 124 -27.02 16.17 15.18
CA VAL A 124 -26.77 14.74 15.11
C VAL A 124 -27.49 14.16 13.89
N LEU A 125 -26.75 13.43 13.06
CA LEU A 125 -27.28 12.78 11.88
C LEU A 125 -27.99 11.48 12.27
N LEU A 126 -27.30 10.61 13.00
CA LEU A 126 -27.81 9.34 13.53
C LEU A 126 -27.22 9.10 14.92
N SER A 127 -28.03 8.63 15.87
CA SER A 127 -27.58 8.23 17.21
C SER A 127 -28.20 6.92 17.65
N ILE A 128 -27.37 6.01 18.14
CA ILE A 128 -27.72 4.73 18.74
C ILE A 128 -27.20 4.75 20.18
N HIS A 129 -28.10 4.76 21.15
CA HIS A 129 -27.72 4.88 22.56
C HIS A 129 -28.63 4.08 23.49
N TYR A 130 -28.10 3.72 24.66
CA TYR A 130 -28.85 3.06 25.73
C TYR A 130 -28.60 3.80 27.04
N GLY A 131 -29.65 4.39 27.61
CA GLY A 131 -29.50 5.36 28.69
C GLY A 131 -28.58 6.51 28.25
N GLU A 132 -27.51 6.75 29.00
CA GLU A 132 -26.50 7.79 28.72
C GLU A 132 -25.32 7.30 27.84
N GLN A 133 -25.24 6.00 27.55
CA GLN A 133 -24.13 5.42 26.79
C GLN A 133 -24.39 5.48 25.28
N ARG A 134 -23.44 6.05 24.53
CA ARG A 134 -23.49 6.17 23.06
C ARG A 134 -22.78 4.97 22.44
N PHE A 135 -23.50 4.13 21.71
CA PHE A 135 -22.89 3.00 21.03
C PHE A 135 -22.34 3.41 19.66
N LEU A 136 -23.10 4.24 18.95
CA LEU A 136 -22.71 4.83 17.67
C LEU A 136 -23.44 6.16 17.51
N GLU A 137 -22.74 7.25 17.27
CA GLU A 137 -23.34 8.55 17.00
C GLU A 137 -22.50 9.32 15.97
N VAL A 138 -23.17 9.87 14.96
CA VAL A 138 -22.55 10.73 13.97
C VAL A 138 -23.14 12.13 14.12
N GLU A 139 -22.28 13.09 14.41
CA GLU A 139 -22.62 14.50 14.60
C GLU A 139 -21.94 15.35 13.52
N SER A 140 -22.69 16.26 12.92
CA SER A 140 -22.15 17.30 12.03
C SER A 140 -22.11 18.61 12.80
N SER A 141 -20.94 19.24 12.90
CA SER A 141 -20.75 20.52 13.56
C SER A 141 -20.36 21.61 12.57
N GLY A 142 -21.35 22.39 12.13
CA GLY A 142 -21.12 23.55 11.26
C GLY A 142 -20.42 24.73 11.94
N LEU A 143 -20.39 24.79 13.27
CA LEU A 143 -19.66 25.84 14.01
C LEU A 143 -18.15 25.58 14.04
N ARG A 144 -17.74 24.32 13.93
CA ARG A 144 -16.34 23.89 13.98
C ARG A 144 -15.86 23.27 12.68
N ASN A 145 -16.70 23.26 11.64
CA ASN A 145 -16.45 22.65 10.34
C ASN A 145 -15.91 21.22 10.47
N GLU A 146 -16.56 20.40 11.29
CA GLU A 146 -16.14 19.03 11.56
C GLU A 146 -17.30 18.05 11.65
N ILE A 147 -17.05 16.81 11.21
CA ILE A 147 -17.91 15.65 11.44
C ILE A 147 -17.28 14.86 12.57
N ARG A 148 -18.07 14.52 13.59
CA ARG A 148 -17.64 13.72 14.73
C ARG A 148 -18.33 12.38 14.71
N LEU A 149 -17.53 11.34 14.85
CA LEU A 149 -18.00 9.98 15.02
C LEU A 149 -17.68 9.55 16.46
N PHE A 150 -18.72 9.16 17.20
CA PHE A 150 -18.60 8.52 18.50
C PHE A 150 -18.96 7.04 18.36
N PHE A 151 -18.16 6.16 18.93
CA PHE A 151 -18.49 4.74 19.01
C PHE A 151 -17.94 4.11 20.28
N GLN A 152 -18.53 3.00 20.68
CA GLN A 152 -18.04 2.21 21.81
C GLN A 152 -17.26 1.01 21.32
N THR A 153 -16.11 0.73 21.93
CA THR A 153 -15.28 -0.45 21.65
C THR A 153 -15.74 -1.67 22.44
N SER A 154 -15.23 -2.86 22.08
CA SER A 154 -15.60 -4.13 22.74
C SER A 154 -15.29 -4.18 24.24
N ASP A 155 -14.28 -3.43 24.69
CA ASP A 155 -13.91 -3.24 26.09
C ASP A 155 -14.69 -2.11 26.80
N GLN A 156 -15.78 -1.65 26.17
CA GLN A 156 -16.68 -0.61 26.66
C GLN A 156 -16.09 0.80 26.76
N ARG A 157 -14.88 1.07 26.21
CA ARG A 157 -14.36 2.43 26.10
C ARG A 157 -15.13 3.25 25.05
N GLN A 158 -15.32 4.53 25.33
CA GLN A 158 -15.91 5.49 24.38
C GLN A 158 -14.80 6.11 23.54
N GLN A 159 -14.88 5.95 22.23
CA GLN A 159 -13.96 6.53 21.26
C GLN A 159 -14.63 7.66 20.50
N ARG A 160 -13.81 8.62 20.05
CA ARG A 160 -14.26 9.77 19.27
C ARG A 160 -13.27 10.05 18.16
N GLU A 161 -13.74 9.95 16.93
CA GLU A 161 -13.03 10.39 15.73
C GLU A 161 -13.59 11.72 15.25
N VAL A 162 -12.70 12.58 14.77
CA VAL A 162 -13.03 13.92 14.26
C VAL A 162 -12.47 14.06 12.86
N PHE A 163 -13.36 14.38 11.92
CA PHE A 163 -13.04 14.60 10.52
C PHE A 163 -13.25 16.09 10.22
N PRO A 164 -12.20 16.87 9.91
CA PRO A 164 -12.36 18.27 9.54
C PRO A 164 -13.01 18.35 8.15
N TYR A 165 -14.32 18.57 8.14
CA TYR A 165 -15.13 18.71 6.93
C TYR A 165 -16.43 19.42 7.30
N SER A 166 -16.82 20.43 6.51
CA SER A 166 -18.06 21.16 6.73
C SER A 166 -19.17 20.59 5.85
N LEU A 167 -20.20 20.03 6.48
CA LEU A 167 -21.46 19.65 5.80
C LEU A 167 -22.52 20.75 5.88
N ALA A 168 -22.29 21.76 6.72
CA ALA A 168 -23.24 22.81 7.07
C ALA A 168 -22.97 24.07 6.23
N ASP A 169 -23.00 23.92 4.92
CA ASP A 169 -22.72 24.95 3.93
C ASP A 169 -23.97 25.36 3.12
N GLY A 170 -25.11 24.67 3.35
CA GLY A 170 -26.35 24.91 2.64
C GLY A 170 -26.44 24.22 1.27
N HIS A 171 -25.53 23.32 0.90
CA HIS A 171 -25.58 22.52 -0.32
C HIS A 171 -25.94 21.05 -0.02
N TRP A 172 -26.22 20.30 -1.08
CA TRP A 172 -26.50 18.87 -0.97
C TRP A 172 -25.19 18.08 -0.96
N HIS A 173 -25.06 17.18 0.00
CA HIS A 173 -23.93 16.24 0.11
C HIS A 173 -24.41 14.80 0.20
N LYS A 174 -23.72 13.90 -0.50
CA LYS A 174 -23.79 12.45 -0.32
C LYS A 174 -22.70 12.04 0.67
N VAL A 175 -23.10 11.58 1.85
CA VAL A 175 -22.19 11.15 2.91
C VAL A 175 -22.25 9.63 3.03
N SER A 176 -21.08 9.00 2.97
CA SER A 176 -20.92 7.57 3.21
C SER A 176 -19.82 7.31 4.22
N LEU A 177 -20.19 6.72 5.36
CA LEU A 177 -19.27 6.35 6.42
C LEU A 177 -19.18 4.82 6.53
N ALA A 178 -18.10 4.25 6.02
CA ALA A 178 -17.88 2.82 5.95
C ALA A 178 -16.97 2.33 7.08
N PHE A 179 -17.42 1.31 7.80
CA PHE A 179 -16.67 0.62 8.85
C PHE A 179 -16.21 -0.74 8.32
N SER A 180 -14.93 -1.04 8.50
CA SER A 180 -14.31 -2.31 8.14
C SER A 180 -13.37 -2.78 9.25
N ALA A 181 -13.90 -3.54 10.22
CA ALA A 181 -13.20 -4.04 11.40
C ALA A 181 -12.41 -2.96 12.18
N THR A 182 -11.18 -2.65 11.78
CA THR A 182 -10.28 -1.66 12.41
C THR A 182 -10.10 -0.40 11.56
N GLN A 183 -11.01 -0.13 10.63
CA GLN A 183 -10.88 0.97 9.69
C GLN A 183 -12.22 1.68 9.51
N VAL A 184 -12.16 3.01 9.44
CA VAL A 184 -13.28 3.88 9.08
C VAL A 184 -12.89 4.72 7.88
N VAL A 185 -13.75 4.71 6.86
CA VAL A 185 -13.56 5.48 5.63
C VAL A 185 -14.75 6.41 5.43
N LEU A 186 -14.49 7.71 5.39
CA LEU A 186 -15.48 8.74 5.08
C LEU A 186 -15.37 9.12 3.61
N HIS A 187 -16.48 8.98 2.90
CA HIS A 187 -16.67 9.51 1.56
C HIS A 187 -17.68 10.64 1.59
N ILE A 188 -17.36 11.74 0.91
CA ILE A 188 -18.28 12.85 0.66
C ILE A 188 -18.37 13.05 -0.85
N ASP A 189 -19.58 13.12 -1.38
CA ASP A 189 -19.88 13.33 -2.80
C ASP A 189 -19.15 12.35 -3.72
N CYS A 190 -19.10 11.09 -3.28
CA CYS A 190 -18.41 9.98 -3.95
C CYS A 190 -16.88 10.08 -4.00
N ASN A 191 -16.27 11.02 -3.25
CA ASN A 191 -14.83 11.11 -3.08
C ASN A 191 -14.42 10.57 -1.71
N ARG A 192 -13.34 9.79 -1.65
CA ARG A 192 -12.76 9.34 -0.37
C ARG A 192 -12.04 10.52 0.27
N ILE A 193 -12.61 11.10 1.32
CA ILE A 193 -12.06 12.28 1.99
C ILE A 193 -11.11 11.88 3.10
N TYR A 194 -11.53 10.94 3.97
CA TYR A 194 -10.70 10.51 5.09
C TYR A 194 -10.71 9.00 5.26
N GLU A 195 -9.57 8.49 5.72
CA GLU A 195 -9.37 7.11 6.11
C GLU A 195 -8.67 7.11 7.48
N ARG A 196 -9.21 6.36 8.43
CA ARG A 196 -8.72 6.27 9.81
C ARG A 196 -8.64 4.83 10.24
N ILE A 197 -7.54 4.46 10.89
CA ILE A 197 -7.42 3.20 11.61
C ILE A 197 -8.02 3.43 12.99
N VAL A 198 -9.04 2.65 13.34
CA VAL A 198 -9.77 2.78 14.60
C VAL A 198 -9.82 1.45 15.32
N GLU A 199 -10.04 1.49 16.63
CA GLU A 199 -10.40 0.28 17.37
C GLU A 199 -11.77 -0.24 16.92
N MET A 200 -11.96 -1.56 16.96
CA MET A 200 -13.17 -2.18 16.44
C MET A 200 -14.42 -1.78 17.25
N PRO A 201 -15.46 -1.21 16.61
CA PRO A 201 -16.67 -0.81 17.30
C PRO A 201 -17.48 -2.04 17.73
N SER A 202 -18.01 -2.01 18.94
CA SER A 202 -18.90 -3.03 19.48
C SER A 202 -20.28 -2.90 18.87
N MET A 203 -20.75 -3.96 18.22
CA MET A 203 -22.12 -4.08 17.71
C MET A 203 -23.04 -4.89 18.65
N ASP A 204 -22.63 -5.06 19.91
CA ASP A 204 -23.41 -5.76 20.92
C ASP A 204 -24.31 -4.78 21.70
N PHE A 205 -25.51 -4.57 21.16
CA PHE A 205 -26.47 -3.63 21.72
C PHE A 205 -27.38 -4.28 22.79
N PRO A 206 -27.52 -3.67 23.99
CA PRO A 206 -28.45 -4.14 25.01
C PRO A 206 -29.92 -4.00 24.58
N ARG A 207 -30.81 -4.78 25.22
CA ARG A 207 -32.26 -4.68 24.97
C ARG A 207 -32.78 -3.34 25.48
N GLY A 208 -33.56 -2.63 24.65
CA GLY A 208 -34.05 -1.29 24.96
C GLY A 208 -33.17 -0.15 24.45
N THR A 209 -32.17 -0.45 23.61
CA THR A 209 -31.38 0.56 22.88
C THR A 209 -32.29 1.38 21.95
N ASN A 210 -32.13 2.70 21.97
CA ASN A 210 -32.90 3.63 21.15
C ASN A 210 -32.07 4.08 19.94
N ILE A 211 -32.75 4.24 18.80
CA ILE A 211 -32.19 4.83 17.58
C ILE A 211 -32.93 6.14 17.31
N TRP A 212 -32.16 7.20 17.10
CA TRP A 212 -32.65 8.53 16.77
C TRP A 212 -32.05 9.02 15.47
N LEU A 213 -32.87 9.74 14.70
CA LEU A 213 -32.49 10.32 13.44
C LEU A 213 -32.62 11.85 13.51
N GLY A 214 -31.60 12.60 13.12
CA GLY A 214 -31.66 14.07 13.13
C GLY A 214 -31.73 14.70 14.54
N GLN A 215 -31.49 13.90 15.59
CA GLN A 215 -31.46 14.31 16.99
C GLN A 215 -30.73 13.26 17.86
N ARG A 216 -30.20 13.67 19.01
CA ARG A 216 -29.58 12.75 19.99
C ARG A 216 -30.64 12.12 20.90
N ASN A 217 -31.59 12.92 21.34
CA ASN A 217 -32.69 12.56 22.22
C ASN A 217 -33.85 13.55 22.04
N ASP A 218 -34.84 13.54 22.94
CA ASP A 218 -36.02 14.42 22.87
C ASP A 218 -35.69 15.93 23.05
N ALA A 219 -34.50 16.29 23.54
CA ALA A 219 -34.16 17.66 23.95
C ALA A 219 -32.86 18.24 23.36
N HIS A 220 -31.98 17.41 22.78
CA HIS A 220 -30.64 17.82 22.37
C HIS A 220 -30.22 17.23 21.02
N GLY A 221 -29.23 17.88 20.38
CA GLY A 221 -28.57 17.39 19.17
C GLY A 221 -29.38 17.58 17.89
N PHE A 222 -30.29 18.55 17.83
CA PHE A 222 -31.19 18.77 16.70
C PHE A 222 -30.47 19.17 15.40
N PHE A 223 -30.50 18.29 14.39
CA PHE A 223 -30.10 18.59 13.01
C PHE A 223 -31.05 19.58 12.31
N ARG A 224 -30.52 20.55 11.56
CA ARG A 224 -31.34 21.52 10.81
C ARG A 224 -31.05 21.40 9.34
N GLY A 225 -32.07 21.07 8.55
CA GLY A 225 -31.93 20.86 7.12
C GLY A 225 -32.73 19.67 6.61
N VAL A 226 -32.38 19.19 5.43
CA VAL A 226 -33.08 18.11 4.73
C VAL A 226 -32.21 16.86 4.72
N MET A 227 -32.81 15.69 4.94
CA MET A 227 -32.17 14.38 4.75
C MET A 227 -32.99 13.51 3.79
N GLN A 228 -32.28 12.71 3.01
CA GLN A 228 -32.78 11.75 2.04
C GLN A 228 -31.84 10.52 2.04
N ASP A 229 -32.34 9.35 1.62
CA ASP A 229 -31.55 8.11 1.44
C ASP A 229 -30.73 7.67 2.66
N VAL A 230 -31.28 7.80 3.87
CA VAL A 230 -30.59 7.35 5.09
C VAL A 230 -30.68 5.83 5.21
N GLN A 231 -29.55 5.15 5.00
CA GLN A 231 -29.49 3.70 4.91
C GLN A 231 -28.31 3.14 5.72
N LEU A 232 -28.53 1.99 6.34
CA LEU A 232 -27.47 1.16 6.92
C LEU A 232 -27.31 -0.10 6.09
N VAL A 233 -26.10 -0.33 5.60
CA VAL A 233 -25.77 -1.38 4.66
C VAL A 233 -24.72 -2.29 5.28
N VAL A 234 -25.06 -3.56 5.50
CA VAL A 234 -24.21 -4.54 6.18
C VAL A 234 -23.48 -5.42 5.15
N VAL A 235 -22.68 -4.77 4.29
CA VAL A 235 -21.76 -5.43 3.37
C VAL A 235 -20.42 -4.69 3.30
N PRO A 236 -19.33 -5.38 2.95
CA PRO A 236 -18.09 -4.71 2.57
C PRO A 236 -18.36 -3.77 1.39
N HIS A 237 -17.69 -2.62 1.41
CA HIS A 237 -17.80 -1.60 0.35
C HIS A 237 -19.23 -1.11 0.06
N GLY A 238 -20.10 -1.04 1.09
CA GLY A 238 -21.48 -0.58 0.94
C GLY A 238 -21.64 0.82 0.32
N TYR A 239 -20.58 1.64 0.36
CA TYR A 239 -20.51 2.95 -0.30
C TYR A 239 -20.73 2.90 -1.82
N ILE A 240 -20.46 1.76 -2.47
CA ILE A 240 -20.70 1.54 -3.89
C ILE A 240 -22.18 1.67 -4.25
N ILE A 241 -23.10 1.42 -3.30
CA ILE A 241 -24.54 1.57 -3.53
C ILE A 241 -24.91 3.03 -3.80
N GLN A 242 -24.34 3.98 -3.05
CA GLN A 242 -24.59 5.41 -3.26
C GLN A 242 -23.75 5.98 -4.42
N CYS A 243 -22.62 5.34 -4.72
CA CYS A 243 -21.60 5.77 -5.67
C CYS A 243 -21.04 4.60 -6.50
N PRO A 244 -21.76 4.13 -7.53
CA PRO A 244 -21.37 2.95 -8.31
C PRO A 244 -20.03 3.10 -9.06
N ASP A 245 -19.65 4.33 -9.38
CA ASP A 245 -18.43 4.63 -10.12
C ASP A 245 -17.14 4.44 -9.29
N LEU A 246 -17.23 4.40 -7.95
CA LEU A 246 -16.11 4.00 -7.08
C LEU A 246 -15.72 2.53 -7.27
N ASN A 247 -16.57 1.71 -7.89
CA ASN A 247 -16.23 0.34 -8.29
C ASN A 247 -15.29 0.30 -9.52
N ARG A 248 -15.20 1.40 -10.28
CA ARG A 248 -14.30 1.51 -11.45
C ARG A 248 -12.89 1.97 -11.08
N THR A 249 -12.70 2.47 -9.87
CA THR A 249 -11.38 2.72 -9.28
C THR A 249 -10.84 1.44 -8.65
N CYS A 250 -10.63 0.42 -9.49
CA CYS A 250 -9.68 -0.64 -9.14
C CYS A 250 -8.27 -0.02 -9.20
N PRO A 251 -7.43 -0.18 -8.16
CA PRO A 251 -6.11 0.47 -8.07
C PRO A 251 -5.17 0.14 -9.23
N THR A 252 -5.49 -0.87 -10.04
CA THR A 252 -4.66 -1.30 -11.15
C THR A 252 -5.02 -0.67 -12.49
N CYS A 253 -6.13 0.05 -12.69
CA CYS A 253 -6.53 0.43 -14.06
C CYS A 253 -5.82 1.67 -14.64
N ASN A 254 -5.49 2.68 -13.84
CA ASN A 254 -4.70 3.82 -14.33
C ASN A 254 -3.24 3.42 -14.58
N ASP A 255 -2.70 2.56 -13.72
CA ASP A 255 -1.40 1.92 -13.92
C ASP A 255 -1.42 0.86 -15.02
N PHE A 256 -2.55 0.18 -15.28
CA PHE A 256 -2.66 -0.80 -16.38
C PHE A 256 -2.75 -0.10 -17.73
N HIS A 257 -3.39 1.06 -17.85
CA HIS A 257 -3.31 1.83 -19.09
C HIS A 257 -1.90 2.37 -19.34
N GLY A 258 -1.22 2.86 -18.30
CA GLY A 258 0.19 3.26 -18.39
C GLY A 258 1.14 2.09 -18.67
N LEU A 259 0.92 0.94 -18.06
CA LEU A 259 1.70 -0.28 -18.24
C LEU A 259 1.41 -0.93 -19.59
N VAL A 260 0.15 -0.98 -20.05
CA VAL A 260 -0.21 -1.47 -21.38
C VAL A 260 0.36 -0.54 -22.45
N GLN A 261 0.33 0.78 -22.25
CA GLN A 261 0.96 1.73 -23.17
C GLN A 261 2.49 1.56 -23.17
N LYS A 262 3.12 1.36 -22.01
CA LYS A 262 4.55 1.04 -21.92
C LYS A 262 4.91 -0.34 -22.48
N ILE A 263 4.05 -1.36 -22.32
CA ILE A 263 4.24 -2.70 -22.90
C ILE A 263 4.06 -2.63 -24.42
N MET A 264 3.10 -1.86 -24.92
CA MET A 264 2.92 -1.63 -26.35
C MET A 264 4.10 -0.83 -26.94
N GLU A 265 4.62 0.16 -26.22
CA GLU A 265 5.87 0.86 -26.59
C GLU A 265 7.08 -0.07 -26.54
N LEU A 266 7.20 -0.93 -25.53
CA LEU A 266 8.28 -1.91 -25.44
C LEU A 266 8.16 -2.97 -26.54
N GLN A 267 6.94 -3.41 -26.87
CA GLN A 267 6.67 -4.33 -27.98
C GLN A 267 6.96 -3.68 -29.33
N ASP A 268 6.67 -2.38 -29.50
CA ASP A 268 7.05 -1.62 -30.71
C ASP A 268 8.58 -1.44 -30.79
N ILE A 269 9.25 -1.17 -29.67
CA ILE A 269 10.71 -1.13 -29.59
C ILE A 269 11.30 -2.51 -29.89
N LEU A 270 10.77 -3.59 -29.31
CA LEU A 270 11.19 -4.98 -29.54
C LEU A 270 10.95 -5.41 -30.98
N ALA A 271 9.83 -5.04 -31.57
CA ALA A 271 9.55 -5.28 -32.99
C ALA A 271 10.50 -4.50 -33.88
N LYS A 272 10.81 -3.24 -33.55
CA LYS A 272 11.79 -2.41 -34.26
C LYS A 272 13.22 -2.91 -34.09
N THR A 273 13.64 -3.37 -32.90
CA THR A 273 14.96 -3.95 -32.68
C THR A 273 15.06 -5.35 -33.27
N SER A 274 14.03 -6.18 -33.20
CA SER A 274 13.98 -7.48 -33.89
C SER A 274 14.04 -7.30 -35.40
N SER A 275 13.33 -6.33 -35.98
CA SER A 275 13.44 -6.00 -37.40
C SER A 275 14.81 -5.45 -37.78
N LYS A 276 15.41 -4.59 -36.94
CA LYS A 276 16.79 -4.11 -37.13
C LYS A 276 17.83 -5.22 -36.96
N LEU A 277 17.59 -6.17 -36.05
CA LEU A 277 18.44 -7.32 -35.80
C LEU A 277 18.32 -8.31 -36.97
N ALA A 278 17.12 -8.60 -37.46
CA ALA A 278 16.91 -9.41 -38.66
C ALA A 278 17.55 -8.77 -39.90
N LEU A 279 17.48 -7.44 -40.04
CA LEU A 279 18.18 -6.70 -41.10
C LEU A 279 19.72 -6.73 -40.92
N ALA A 280 20.20 -6.71 -39.68
CA ALA A 280 21.62 -6.83 -39.36
C ALA A 280 22.12 -8.26 -39.56
N GLU A 281 21.34 -9.27 -39.20
CA GLU A 281 21.57 -10.70 -39.45
C GLU A 281 21.55 -11.00 -40.94
N GLU A 282 20.64 -10.42 -41.73
CA GLU A 282 20.63 -10.55 -43.19
C GLU A 282 21.86 -9.89 -43.83
N LYS A 283 22.30 -8.74 -43.29
CA LYS A 283 23.56 -8.10 -43.70
C LYS A 283 24.81 -8.88 -43.27
N MET A 284 24.78 -9.54 -42.10
CA MET A 284 25.87 -10.39 -41.62
C MET A 284 25.88 -11.76 -42.30
N LYS A 285 24.74 -12.26 -42.78
CA LYS A 285 24.62 -13.46 -43.61
C LYS A 285 25.31 -13.30 -44.97
N TYR A 286 25.50 -12.05 -45.42
CA TYR A 286 26.32 -11.73 -46.59
C TYR A 286 27.83 -11.61 -46.28
N LEU A 287 28.22 -11.66 -45.00
CA LEU A 287 29.61 -11.57 -44.52
C LEU A 287 30.14 -12.87 -43.90
N ASP A 288 29.27 -13.79 -43.48
CA ASP A 288 29.64 -15.08 -42.85
C ASP A 288 29.84 -16.24 -43.86
N GLY A 289 29.96 -15.90 -45.15
CA GLY A 289 30.10 -16.85 -46.26
C GLY A 289 31.54 -17.25 -46.59
N CYS A 290 32.47 -17.26 -45.64
CA CYS A 290 33.84 -17.77 -45.88
C CYS A 290 34.44 -18.42 -44.62
N TYR A 291 33.90 -19.58 -44.24
CA TYR A 291 34.67 -20.61 -43.54
C TYR A 291 34.83 -21.80 -44.51
N CYS A 292 36.01 -21.91 -45.12
CA CYS A 292 36.31 -23.03 -46.01
C CYS A 292 36.74 -24.25 -45.19
N GLU A 293 35.79 -25.09 -44.77
CA GLU A 293 36.14 -26.49 -44.48
C GLU A 293 36.53 -27.16 -45.81
N ARG A 294 37.77 -27.64 -45.89
CA ARG A 294 38.25 -28.40 -47.04
C ARG A 294 37.56 -29.76 -47.00
N THR A 295 36.82 -30.08 -48.04
CA THR A 295 36.09 -31.34 -48.19
C THR A 295 36.41 -31.97 -49.52
N CYS A 296 36.45 -33.30 -49.57
CA CYS A 296 36.60 -34.06 -50.80
C CYS A 296 35.25 -34.65 -51.21
N THR A 297 34.94 -34.65 -52.50
CA THR A 297 33.71 -35.29 -53.03
C THR A 297 34.08 -36.49 -53.90
N LEU A 298 33.57 -37.67 -53.53
CA LEU A 298 33.74 -38.91 -54.30
C LEU A 298 32.40 -39.63 -54.39
N ASN A 299 31.96 -39.98 -55.60
CA ASN A 299 30.71 -40.70 -55.88
C ASN A 299 29.42 -40.10 -55.27
N GLY A 300 29.40 -38.80 -54.98
CA GLY A 300 28.24 -38.08 -54.45
C GLY A 300 28.19 -37.98 -52.92
N GLU A 301 29.14 -38.58 -52.20
CA GLU A 301 29.32 -38.39 -50.76
C GLU A 301 30.47 -37.41 -50.48
N ILE A 302 30.34 -36.67 -49.37
CA ILE A 302 31.26 -35.61 -48.96
C ILE A 302 32.04 -36.10 -47.75
N TYR A 303 33.38 -36.12 -47.88
CA TYR A 303 34.31 -36.51 -46.82
C TYR A 303 35.06 -35.28 -46.31
N ARG A 304 35.29 -35.21 -45.00
CA ARG A 304 36.04 -34.12 -44.35
C ARG A 304 37.54 -34.34 -44.49
N ASP A 305 38.32 -33.28 -44.31
CA ASP A 305 39.78 -33.36 -44.27
C ASP A 305 40.23 -34.36 -43.19
N ASP A 306 41.16 -35.24 -43.53
CA ASP A 306 41.68 -36.39 -42.75
C ASP A 306 40.76 -37.62 -42.60
N ASP A 307 39.57 -37.63 -43.21
CA ASP A 307 38.73 -38.83 -43.24
C ASP A 307 39.40 -39.94 -44.06
N ALA A 308 39.39 -41.16 -43.51
CA ALA A 308 39.88 -42.38 -44.16
C ALA A 308 38.74 -43.40 -44.33
N TRP A 309 38.57 -43.94 -45.52
CA TRP A 309 37.52 -44.92 -45.82
C TRP A 309 38.00 -45.96 -46.84
N ILE A 310 37.26 -47.06 -46.94
CA ILE A 310 37.53 -48.14 -47.89
C ILE A 310 36.49 -48.05 -49.01
N ASP A 311 36.94 -47.73 -50.24
CA ASP A 311 36.10 -47.78 -51.45
C ASP A 311 36.51 -49.00 -52.30
N GLY A 312 35.71 -50.06 -52.19
CA GLY A 312 36.04 -51.37 -52.77
C GLY A 312 37.25 -52.03 -52.11
N CYS A 313 38.37 -52.14 -52.83
CA CYS A 313 39.63 -52.73 -52.36
C CYS A 313 40.77 -51.70 -52.32
N ARG A 314 40.43 -50.45 -52.02
CA ARG A 314 41.38 -49.34 -51.89
C ARG A 314 41.13 -48.61 -50.58
N ASN A 315 42.21 -48.27 -49.87
CA ASN A 315 42.16 -47.38 -48.73
C ASN A 315 42.31 -45.95 -49.24
N CYS A 316 41.28 -45.14 -49.05
CA CYS A 316 41.21 -43.77 -49.53
C CYS A 316 41.27 -42.80 -48.36
N THR A 317 42.00 -41.71 -48.53
CA THR A 317 42.05 -40.61 -47.56
C THR A 317 41.76 -39.29 -48.25
N CYS A 318 41.00 -38.42 -47.60
CA CYS A 318 40.82 -37.04 -48.01
C CYS A 318 41.92 -36.20 -47.35
N SER A 319 42.87 -35.69 -48.12
CA SER A 319 43.90 -34.80 -47.60
C SER A 319 43.95 -33.53 -48.45
N ASN A 320 43.77 -32.40 -47.78
CA ASN A 320 43.82 -31.05 -48.34
C ASN A 320 42.93 -30.83 -49.57
N GLY A 321 41.73 -31.45 -49.58
CA GLY A 321 40.75 -31.34 -50.67
C GLY A 321 41.00 -32.26 -51.87
N THR A 322 41.96 -33.18 -51.78
CA THR A 322 42.23 -34.23 -52.78
C THR A 322 42.07 -35.62 -52.19
N VAL A 323 41.47 -36.53 -52.96
CA VAL A 323 41.32 -37.95 -52.58
C VAL A 323 42.53 -38.73 -53.08
N GLU A 324 43.26 -39.35 -52.15
CA GLU A 324 44.35 -40.28 -52.46
C GLU A 324 43.92 -41.70 -52.09
N CYS A 325 43.99 -42.66 -53.02
CA CYS A 325 43.55 -44.04 -52.80
C CYS A 325 44.66 -45.03 -53.14
N GLU A 326 45.02 -45.90 -52.18
CA GLU A 326 46.01 -46.97 -52.35
C GLU A 326 45.35 -48.36 -52.35
N SER A 327 45.79 -49.26 -53.23
CA SER A 327 45.22 -50.61 -53.33
C SER A 327 45.66 -51.52 -52.18
N ILE A 328 44.71 -52.25 -51.58
CA ILE A 328 44.96 -53.22 -50.52
C ILE A 328 45.55 -54.50 -51.12
N PHE A 329 46.73 -54.94 -50.65
CA PHE A 329 47.38 -56.18 -51.09
C PHE A 329 47.00 -57.36 -50.19
N CYS A 330 46.22 -58.32 -50.69
CA CYS A 330 45.85 -59.54 -49.95
C CYS A 330 46.92 -60.64 -50.11
N PRO A 331 47.55 -61.14 -49.03
CA PRO A 331 48.36 -62.36 -49.07
C PRO A 331 47.48 -63.61 -49.29
N PRO A 332 48.00 -64.69 -49.91
CA PRO A 332 47.21 -65.88 -50.23
C PRO A 332 46.78 -66.64 -48.95
N PRO A 333 45.48 -66.98 -48.79
CA PRO A 333 44.98 -67.69 -47.61
C PRO A 333 45.32 -69.19 -47.68
N GLN A 334 45.87 -69.75 -46.60
CA GLN A 334 46.11 -71.18 -46.45
C GLN A 334 44.92 -71.83 -45.73
N CYS A 335 43.93 -72.32 -46.50
CA CYS A 335 42.78 -73.04 -45.94
C CYS A 335 43.08 -74.55 -45.77
N PRO A 336 42.62 -75.19 -44.67
CA PRO A 336 42.63 -76.65 -44.49
C PRO A 336 41.93 -77.39 -45.63
N PRO A 337 42.28 -78.66 -45.91
CA PRO A 337 41.87 -79.40 -47.12
C PRO A 337 40.35 -79.57 -47.32
N ASP A 338 39.54 -79.31 -46.30
CA ASP A 338 38.08 -79.42 -46.35
C ASP A 338 37.34 -78.07 -46.40
N THR A 339 38.07 -76.96 -46.57
CA THR A 339 37.47 -75.61 -46.60
C THR A 339 37.94 -74.82 -47.82
N ALA A 340 36.99 -74.18 -48.50
CA ALA A 340 37.28 -73.31 -49.64
C ALA A 340 37.36 -71.84 -49.17
N PRO A 341 38.34 -71.05 -49.66
CA PRO A 341 38.38 -69.61 -49.40
C PRO A 341 37.26 -68.91 -50.20
N ILE A 342 36.31 -68.32 -49.48
CA ILE A 342 35.17 -67.59 -50.06
C ILE A 342 35.30 -66.08 -49.83
N TYR A 343 34.68 -65.29 -50.70
CA TYR A 343 34.49 -63.85 -50.49
C TYR A 343 33.28 -63.65 -49.58
N MET A 344 33.48 -63.00 -48.43
CA MET A 344 32.36 -62.52 -47.63
C MET A 344 31.85 -61.17 -48.17
N PRO A 345 30.53 -60.92 -48.14
CA PRO A 345 29.98 -59.61 -48.54
C PRO A 345 30.60 -58.49 -47.69
N GLY A 346 31.27 -57.52 -48.34
CA GLY A 346 31.90 -56.38 -47.68
C GLY A 346 33.37 -56.57 -47.27
N ALA A 347 33.97 -57.75 -47.45
CA ALA A 347 35.39 -58.01 -47.16
C ALA A 347 36.23 -58.10 -48.45
N CYS A 348 37.41 -57.44 -48.45
CA CYS A 348 38.30 -57.41 -49.63
C CYS A 348 39.17 -58.68 -49.79
N CYS A 349 39.46 -59.44 -48.72
CA CYS A 349 40.25 -60.67 -48.76
C CYS A 349 39.41 -61.92 -48.43
N LYS A 350 39.82 -63.10 -48.93
CA LYS A 350 39.07 -64.36 -48.76
C LYS A 350 39.34 -65.03 -47.40
N GLU A 351 38.30 -65.53 -46.75
CA GLU A 351 38.36 -66.29 -45.48
C GLU A 351 37.72 -67.69 -45.62
N CYS A 352 38.05 -68.64 -44.72
CA CYS A 352 37.61 -70.05 -44.80
C CYS A 352 36.39 -70.33 -43.87
N GLN A 353 35.34 -71.02 -44.36
CA GLN A 353 34.07 -71.26 -43.65
C GLN A 353 34.08 -72.54 -42.76
N ARG A 354 33.52 -72.49 -41.53
CA ARG A 354 33.33 -73.66 -40.61
C ARG A 354 31.87 -74.15 -40.59
N HIS A 355 31.64 -75.42 -40.25
CA HIS A 355 30.33 -76.13 -40.22
C HIS A 355 29.53 -75.87 -38.94
N ASP A 356 28.20 -75.69 -39.03
CA ASP A 356 27.28 -75.30 -37.94
C ASP A 356 26.32 -76.45 -37.56
N PHE A 357 26.51 -77.04 -36.38
CA PHE A 357 25.73 -78.18 -35.86
C PHE A 357 24.40 -77.79 -35.17
N CYS A 358 24.21 -76.53 -34.77
CA CYS A 358 22.99 -76.01 -34.15
C CYS A 358 21.90 -75.78 -35.21
N ALA A 359 22.28 -75.50 -36.46
CA ALA A 359 21.34 -75.37 -37.58
C ALA A 359 20.73 -76.71 -38.04
N GLU A 360 21.47 -77.83 -37.92
CA GLU A 360 20.98 -79.18 -38.30
C GLU A 360 20.22 -79.91 -37.17
N ALA A 361 20.22 -79.38 -35.95
CA ALA A 361 19.60 -80.01 -34.77
C ALA A 361 18.05 -79.92 -34.71
N ALA A 362 17.36 -79.40 -35.74
CA ALA A 362 15.90 -79.38 -35.80
C ALA A 362 15.25 -80.77 -35.98
N GLY A 363 16.05 -81.85 -36.15
CA GLY A 363 15.56 -83.20 -36.46
C GLY A 363 15.97 -84.34 -35.52
N HIS A 364 16.93 -84.17 -34.60
CA HIS A 364 17.36 -85.27 -33.71
C HIS A 364 17.77 -84.82 -32.29
N SER A 365 16.87 -85.06 -31.33
CA SER A 365 17.08 -85.38 -29.90
C SER A 365 18.13 -84.57 -29.09
N ARG A 366 18.08 -83.24 -29.11
CA ARG A 366 18.47 -82.36 -27.98
C ARG A 366 17.89 -80.96 -28.22
N ASN A 367 16.63 -80.78 -27.87
CA ASN A 367 15.96 -79.48 -27.99
C ASN A 367 16.29 -78.68 -26.72
N CYS A 368 17.13 -77.65 -26.86
CA CYS A 368 17.25 -76.61 -25.83
C CYS A 368 15.87 -75.96 -25.67
N VAL A 369 15.34 -75.94 -24.44
CA VAL A 369 14.00 -75.39 -24.14
C VAL A 369 14.13 -73.89 -23.84
N GLU A 370 13.01 -73.19 -23.70
CA GLU A 370 12.97 -71.77 -23.33
C GLU A 370 13.94 -71.45 -22.17
N ASN A 371 14.69 -70.36 -22.32
CA ASN A 371 15.79 -69.92 -21.43
C ASN A 371 17.10 -70.72 -21.46
N SER A 372 17.34 -71.50 -22.53
CA SER A 372 18.64 -72.12 -22.84
C SER A 372 19.08 -71.84 -24.29
N ASP A 373 20.39 -71.68 -24.50
CA ASP A 373 21.03 -71.41 -25.80
C ASP A 373 21.82 -72.63 -26.31
N CYS A 374 21.80 -72.85 -27.63
CA CYS A 374 22.58 -73.90 -28.29
C CYS A 374 24.00 -73.42 -28.57
N ILE A 375 25.00 -74.16 -28.08
CA ILE A 375 26.41 -73.90 -28.36
C ILE A 375 26.94 -74.98 -29.31
N ASN A 376 27.51 -74.54 -30.43
CA ASN A 376 28.19 -75.37 -31.42
C ASN A 376 29.58 -75.79 -30.94
N LEU A 377 29.85 -77.09 -30.96
CA LEU A 377 31.14 -77.69 -30.64
C LEU A 377 31.72 -78.40 -31.87
N GLU A 378 33.04 -78.65 -31.87
CA GLU A 378 33.74 -79.35 -32.96
C GLU A 378 33.22 -80.77 -33.23
N ALA A 379 32.52 -81.37 -32.26
CA ALA A 379 31.91 -82.69 -32.34
C ALA A 379 30.48 -82.73 -31.76
N GLY A 380 29.65 -81.73 -32.08
CA GLY A 380 28.21 -81.75 -31.79
C GLY A 380 27.65 -80.42 -31.25
N ALA A 381 26.50 -80.48 -30.58
CA ALA A 381 25.83 -79.33 -29.96
C ALA A 381 25.44 -79.62 -28.50
N PHE A 382 25.52 -78.61 -27.63
CA PHE A 382 25.14 -78.69 -26.22
C PHE A 382 24.32 -77.46 -25.81
N CYS A 383 23.40 -77.61 -24.85
CA CYS A 383 22.57 -76.51 -24.36
C CYS A 383 23.22 -75.86 -23.14
N SER A 384 23.21 -74.54 -23.06
CA SER A 384 23.64 -73.80 -21.88
C SER A 384 22.52 -72.89 -21.41
N CYS A 385 22.30 -72.78 -20.11
CA CYS A 385 21.32 -71.84 -19.60
C CYS A 385 21.74 -70.41 -19.92
N LYS A 386 20.77 -69.56 -20.26
CA LYS A 386 20.99 -68.13 -20.40
C LYS A 386 21.47 -67.54 -19.08
N GLU A 387 22.22 -66.44 -19.14
CA GLU A 387 22.61 -65.70 -17.93
C GLU A 387 21.37 -65.35 -17.09
N GLY A 388 21.50 -65.46 -15.76
CA GLY A 388 20.38 -65.30 -14.82
C GLY A 388 19.53 -66.56 -14.60
N TYR A 389 19.82 -67.68 -15.27
CA TYR A 389 19.11 -68.95 -15.09
C TYR A 389 20.06 -70.08 -14.65
N HIS A 390 19.57 -70.99 -13.81
CA HIS A 390 20.29 -72.19 -13.40
C HIS A 390 19.66 -73.46 -13.97
N ALA A 391 20.49 -74.46 -14.26
CA ALA A 391 20.05 -75.71 -14.83
C ALA A 391 19.32 -76.58 -13.79
N LEU A 392 18.12 -77.05 -14.15
CA LEU A 392 17.36 -78.02 -13.33
C LEU A 392 17.81 -79.47 -13.55
N ARG A 393 18.60 -79.71 -14.60
CA ARG A 393 19.07 -81.03 -15.05
C ARG A 393 20.49 -80.93 -15.60
N ASP A 394 21.23 -82.05 -15.59
CA ASP A 394 22.63 -82.11 -16.04
C ASP A 394 22.82 -81.77 -17.54
N ASP A 395 21.77 -81.89 -18.35
CA ASP A 395 21.79 -81.56 -19.78
C ASP A 395 21.60 -80.07 -20.08
N SER A 396 21.37 -79.23 -19.05
CA SER A 396 21.16 -77.77 -19.16
C SER A 396 20.11 -77.37 -20.21
N ALA A 397 19.20 -78.28 -20.54
CA ALA A 397 18.12 -78.06 -21.49
C ALA A 397 16.91 -77.38 -20.84
N TYR A 398 16.78 -77.46 -19.51
CA TYR A 398 15.72 -76.84 -18.72
C TYR A 398 16.34 -75.92 -17.67
N CYS A 399 16.03 -74.63 -17.79
CA CYS A 399 16.64 -73.59 -16.97
C CYS A 399 15.56 -72.84 -16.20
N GLN A 400 15.76 -72.71 -14.89
CA GLN A 400 14.89 -71.91 -14.03
C GLN A 400 15.59 -70.61 -13.67
N ASP A 401 14.79 -69.55 -13.64
CA ASP A 401 15.19 -68.22 -13.19
C ASP A 401 15.83 -68.30 -11.79
N ILE A 402 16.94 -67.57 -11.60
CA ILE A 402 17.58 -67.43 -10.30
C ILE A 402 16.87 -66.28 -9.59
N ASP A 403 16.28 -66.54 -8.41
CA ASP A 403 15.68 -65.46 -7.62
C ASP A 403 16.78 -64.75 -6.80
N GLU A 404 17.38 -63.70 -7.36
CA GLU A 404 18.46 -63.00 -6.70
C GLU A 404 18.01 -62.32 -5.40
N CYS A 405 16.73 -61.96 -5.28
CA CYS A 405 16.15 -61.35 -4.09
C CYS A 405 15.97 -62.35 -2.94
N ALA A 406 15.56 -63.59 -3.23
CA ALA A 406 15.44 -64.64 -2.23
C ALA A 406 16.80 -65.23 -1.81
N GLU A 407 17.74 -65.32 -2.75
CA GLU A 407 19.09 -65.85 -2.51
C GLU A 407 20.07 -64.80 -1.94
N GLY A 408 19.69 -63.53 -1.90
CA GLY A 408 20.54 -62.42 -1.46
C GLY A 408 21.71 -62.14 -2.40
N LYS A 409 21.57 -62.52 -3.68
CA LYS A 409 22.59 -62.37 -4.74
C LYS A 409 22.34 -61.13 -5.60
N HIS A 410 21.83 -60.06 -5.00
CA HIS A 410 21.54 -58.79 -5.67
C HIS A 410 22.51 -57.70 -5.22
N TYR A 411 22.72 -56.69 -6.07
CA TYR A 411 23.56 -55.52 -5.76
C TYR A 411 22.77 -54.29 -5.30
N CYS A 412 21.47 -54.46 -5.00
CA CYS A 412 20.63 -53.38 -4.46
C CYS A 412 21.22 -52.80 -3.17
N ARG A 413 21.49 -51.49 -3.16
CA ARG A 413 22.07 -50.75 -2.03
C ARG A 413 21.01 -50.27 -1.04
N GLU A 414 21.43 -49.59 0.02
CA GLU A 414 20.53 -48.96 0.99
C GLU A 414 19.48 -48.06 0.29
N ASN A 415 18.28 -47.96 0.88
CA ASN A 415 17.12 -47.23 0.37
C ASN A 415 16.48 -47.77 -0.92
N THR A 416 16.74 -49.04 -1.25
CA THR A 416 16.08 -49.75 -2.36
C THR A 416 15.36 -51.02 -1.91
N MET A 417 14.37 -51.45 -2.70
CA MET A 417 13.68 -52.74 -2.59
C MET A 417 14.01 -53.60 -3.82
N CYS A 418 14.39 -54.86 -3.61
CA CYS A 418 14.71 -55.82 -4.67
C CYS A 418 13.43 -56.45 -5.23
N LEU A 419 13.31 -56.50 -6.56
CA LEU A 419 12.27 -57.23 -7.28
C LEU A 419 12.92 -58.20 -8.27
N ASN A 420 12.61 -59.49 -8.14
CA ASN A 420 13.09 -60.52 -9.06
C ASN A 420 12.36 -60.43 -10.42
N THR A 421 13.08 -60.59 -11.52
CA THR A 421 12.55 -60.56 -12.89
C THR A 421 13.10 -61.73 -13.70
N PRO A 422 12.40 -62.27 -14.72
CA PRO A 422 12.94 -63.39 -15.49
C PRO A 422 14.30 -63.05 -16.14
N GLY A 423 15.36 -63.69 -15.67
CA GLY A 423 16.76 -63.57 -16.10
C GLY A 423 17.58 -62.49 -15.38
N SER A 424 17.02 -61.77 -14.40
CA SER A 424 17.72 -60.71 -13.66
C SER A 424 16.93 -60.21 -12.44
N PHE A 425 17.40 -59.14 -11.80
CA PHE A 425 16.64 -58.43 -10.77
C PHE A 425 16.64 -56.93 -11.05
N MET A 426 15.68 -56.21 -10.47
CA MET A 426 15.68 -54.75 -10.47
C MET A 426 15.54 -54.20 -9.06
N CYS A 427 16.23 -53.09 -8.79
CA CYS A 427 16.12 -52.36 -7.53
C CYS A 427 15.20 -51.16 -7.73
N VAL A 428 14.18 -51.02 -6.88
CA VAL A 428 13.24 -49.90 -6.89
C VAL A 428 13.50 -49.03 -5.67
N CYS A 429 13.51 -47.70 -5.83
CA CYS A 429 13.71 -46.80 -4.70
C CYS A 429 12.54 -46.87 -3.72
N ASN A 430 12.84 -46.76 -2.42
CA ASN A 430 11.81 -46.52 -1.43
C ASN A 430 11.12 -45.16 -1.67
N THR A 431 9.87 -45.02 -1.22
CA THR A 431 9.12 -43.76 -1.30
C THR A 431 9.91 -42.60 -0.68
N GLY A 432 10.10 -41.51 -1.42
CA GLY A 432 10.89 -40.34 -1.00
C GLY A 432 12.35 -40.31 -1.50
N TYR A 433 12.81 -41.34 -2.22
CA TYR A 433 14.16 -41.43 -2.78
C TYR A 433 14.12 -41.45 -4.31
N VAL A 434 15.12 -40.82 -4.95
CA VAL A 434 15.28 -40.75 -6.40
C VAL A 434 16.43 -41.62 -6.88
N ARG A 435 16.23 -42.28 -8.02
CA ARG A 435 17.19 -43.18 -8.64
C ARG A 435 18.44 -42.41 -9.10
N ILE A 436 19.62 -42.82 -8.65
CA ILE A 436 20.91 -42.32 -9.16
C ILE A 436 21.41 -43.24 -10.28
N ASP A 437 21.37 -44.55 -10.00
CA ASP A 437 21.72 -45.62 -10.92
C ASP A 437 20.76 -46.80 -10.73
N ASP A 438 20.98 -47.90 -11.45
CA ASP A 438 20.08 -49.07 -11.40
C ASP A 438 20.02 -49.75 -10.02
N TYR A 439 20.94 -49.42 -9.11
CA TYR A 439 21.14 -50.11 -7.83
C TYR A 439 21.09 -49.20 -6.59
N SER A 440 21.00 -47.88 -6.75
CA SER A 440 21.10 -46.91 -5.67
C SER A 440 20.19 -45.69 -5.85
N CYS A 441 19.75 -45.15 -4.71
CA CYS A 441 18.87 -44.00 -4.66
C CYS A 441 19.38 -42.98 -3.62
N THR A 442 19.31 -41.69 -3.95
CA THR A 442 19.55 -40.58 -3.02
C THR A 442 18.23 -39.97 -2.59
N GLU A 443 18.27 -39.20 -1.50
CA GLU A 443 17.15 -38.35 -1.13
C GLU A 443 16.82 -37.35 -2.23
N HIS A 444 15.56 -36.94 -2.28
CA HIS A 444 15.13 -35.85 -3.13
C HIS A 444 15.82 -34.55 -2.66
N ASP A 445 16.20 -33.68 -3.59
CA ASP A 445 16.62 -32.32 -3.25
C ASP A 445 15.54 -31.35 -3.72
N GLU A 446 14.56 -31.16 -2.84
CA GLU A 446 13.41 -30.28 -3.03
C GLU A 446 13.87 -28.83 -3.27
N CYS A 447 15.03 -28.42 -2.75
CA CYS A 447 15.52 -27.05 -2.84
C CYS A 447 16.05 -26.69 -4.23
N VAL A 448 16.61 -27.66 -4.97
CA VAL A 448 17.22 -27.42 -6.31
C VAL A 448 16.19 -27.48 -7.45
N ARG A 449 15.07 -28.18 -7.27
CA ARG A 449 14.12 -28.49 -8.37
C ARG A 449 12.90 -27.57 -8.51
N GLU A 450 12.88 -26.36 -7.93
CA GLU A 450 11.70 -25.46 -7.88
C GLU A 450 10.43 -26.11 -7.30
N LEU A 451 10.57 -27.25 -6.62
CA LEU A 451 9.50 -28.01 -5.98
C LEU A 451 9.37 -27.67 -4.48
N ASN A 452 10.21 -26.76 -3.98
CA ASN A 452 10.12 -26.28 -2.60
C ASN A 452 8.90 -25.38 -2.41
N THR A 453 8.27 -25.50 -1.25
CA THR A 453 7.13 -24.67 -0.82
C THR A 453 7.58 -23.39 -0.10
N CYS A 454 8.85 -23.00 -0.25
CA CYS A 454 9.40 -21.85 0.44
C CYS A 454 9.02 -20.54 -0.25
N ASP A 455 8.89 -19.49 0.54
CA ASP A 455 8.70 -18.13 0.01
C ASP A 455 9.92 -17.68 -0.81
N GLU A 456 9.75 -16.80 -1.79
CA GLU A 456 10.88 -16.20 -2.54
C GLU A 456 11.88 -15.50 -1.62
N ASN A 457 11.40 -14.98 -0.48
CA ASN A 457 12.20 -14.34 0.56
C ASN A 457 12.64 -15.30 1.67
N ALA A 458 12.60 -16.61 1.43
CA ALA A 458 13.12 -17.64 2.32
C ALA A 458 14.33 -18.37 1.75
N LEU A 459 15.08 -19.00 2.66
CA LEU A 459 16.15 -19.95 2.42
C LEU A 459 15.59 -21.36 2.60
N CYS A 460 15.77 -22.20 1.58
CA CYS A 460 15.44 -23.62 1.62
C CYS A 460 16.64 -24.43 2.13
N LEU A 461 16.41 -25.30 3.11
CA LEU A 461 17.40 -26.21 3.69
C LEU A 461 16.89 -27.64 3.50
N ASN A 462 17.68 -28.47 2.82
CA ASN A 462 17.34 -29.87 2.60
C ASN A 462 17.52 -30.69 3.89
N MET A 463 16.59 -31.59 4.20
CA MET A 463 16.57 -32.45 5.40
C MET A 463 16.26 -33.90 5.03
N VAL A 464 16.65 -34.83 5.90
CA VAL A 464 16.35 -36.25 5.68
C VAL A 464 14.83 -36.48 5.68
N GLY A 465 14.28 -36.85 4.52
CA GLY A 465 12.83 -37.00 4.30
C GLY A 465 12.03 -35.72 4.01
N GLY A 466 12.66 -34.61 3.58
CA GLY A 466 11.97 -33.41 3.06
C GLY A 466 12.79 -32.13 3.14
N HIS A 467 12.15 -30.95 3.20
CA HIS A 467 12.85 -29.66 3.30
C HIS A 467 12.29 -28.74 4.39
N SER A 468 13.10 -27.77 4.81
CA SER A 468 12.72 -26.73 5.77
C SER A 468 12.98 -25.34 5.20
N CYS A 469 12.07 -24.41 5.43
CA CYS A 469 12.17 -23.03 4.96
C CYS A 469 12.43 -22.10 6.15
N SER A 470 13.34 -21.15 5.99
CA SER A 470 13.60 -20.09 6.97
C SER A 470 13.69 -18.73 6.28
N CYS A 471 13.03 -17.69 6.80
CA CYS A 471 13.04 -16.38 6.14
C CYS A 471 14.47 -15.79 6.10
N LYS A 472 14.78 -15.08 5.01
CA LYS A 472 16.05 -14.35 4.85
C LYS A 472 16.19 -13.26 5.93
N PRO A 473 17.43 -12.82 6.25
CA PRO A 473 17.63 -11.70 7.18
C PRO A 473 16.82 -10.46 6.76
N GLY A 474 16.17 -9.81 7.73
CA GLY A 474 15.26 -8.68 7.47
C GLY A 474 13.84 -9.09 7.09
N TYR A 475 13.51 -10.38 7.05
CA TYR A 475 12.16 -10.90 6.86
C TYR A 475 11.72 -11.75 8.05
N VAL A 476 10.42 -11.70 8.36
CA VAL A 476 9.80 -12.45 9.47
C VAL A 476 8.66 -13.32 8.93
N GLY A 477 8.50 -14.51 9.49
CA GLY A 477 7.50 -15.47 9.04
C GLY A 477 7.87 -16.91 9.36
N ASN A 478 7.18 -17.84 8.71
CA ASN A 478 7.36 -19.29 8.91
C ASN A 478 8.19 -19.95 7.79
N GLY A 479 8.83 -19.16 6.93
CA GLY A 479 9.62 -19.64 5.78
C GLY A 479 8.81 -19.97 4.53
N THR A 480 7.52 -20.30 4.65
CA THR A 480 6.62 -20.45 3.48
C THR A 480 5.85 -19.17 3.16
N VAL A 481 5.72 -18.28 4.15
CA VAL A 481 5.26 -16.91 4.01
C VAL A 481 6.22 -16.03 4.78
N CYS A 482 6.93 -15.14 4.07
CA CYS A 482 7.89 -14.21 4.65
C CYS A 482 7.47 -12.76 4.36
N ARG A 483 7.45 -11.92 5.39
CA ARG A 483 7.13 -10.49 5.29
C ARG A 483 8.35 -9.66 5.66
N ALA A 484 8.60 -8.58 4.93
CA ALA A 484 9.68 -7.66 5.24
C ALA A 484 9.50 -7.03 6.63
N LEU A 485 10.60 -6.91 7.37
CA LEU A 485 10.67 -6.22 8.64
C LEU A 485 11.36 -4.87 8.40
N CYS A 486 10.65 -3.79 8.65
CA CYS A 486 11.22 -2.45 8.65
C CYS A 486 11.44 -2.01 10.10
N GLU A 487 12.67 -1.66 10.49
CA GLU A 487 12.95 -1.10 11.81
C GLU A 487 12.13 0.18 12.03
N GLY A 488 11.27 0.16 13.06
CA GLY A 488 10.41 1.29 13.42
C GLY A 488 9.05 1.34 12.73
N GLN A 489 8.70 0.41 11.82
CA GLN A 489 7.46 0.46 11.00
C GLN A 489 7.38 1.70 10.09
N CYS A 490 6.74 1.54 8.94
CA CYS A 490 6.44 2.64 8.03
C CYS A 490 5.28 3.46 8.59
N LEU A 491 5.43 4.79 8.62
CA LEU A 491 4.46 5.74 9.15
C LEU A 491 3.54 6.26 8.03
N ASN A 492 2.50 7.01 8.40
CA ASN A 492 1.60 7.73 7.48
C ASN A 492 1.03 6.85 6.34
N GLY A 493 0.72 5.58 6.65
CA GLY A 493 0.16 4.64 5.67
C GLY A 493 1.17 4.06 4.67
N GLY A 494 2.47 4.29 4.87
CA GLY A 494 3.54 3.69 4.07
C GLY A 494 3.57 2.16 4.20
N SER A 495 3.97 1.48 3.12
CA SER A 495 4.06 0.02 3.06
C SER A 495 5.51 -0.45 3.07
N CYS A 496 5.82 -1.42 3.95
CA CYS A 496 7.14 -2.04 4.03
C CYS A 496 7.26 -3.09 2.91
N VAL A 497 8.09 -2.81 1.91
CA VAL A 497 8.24 -3.69 0.72
C VAL A 497 9.52 -4.51 0.74
N SER A 498 10.54 -4.02 1.43
CA SER A 498 11.80 -4.73 1.65
C SER A 498 12.39 -4.29 3.00
N PRO A 499 13.39 -5.02 3.54
CA PRO A 499 14.00 -4.67 4.82
C PRO A 499 14.44 -3.20 4.83
N ASP A 500 13.98 -2.47 5.84
CA ASP A 500 14.21 -1.02 6.03
C ASP A 500 13.87 -0.12 4.84
N THR A 501 12.96 -0.56 3.98
CA THR A 501 12.52 0.21 2.81
C THR A 501 11.01 0.35 2.80
N CYS A 502 10.55 1.58 3.04
CA CYS A 502 9.14 1.95 2.98
C CYS A 502 8.81 2.60 1.63
N ILE A 503 7.69 2.20 1.03
CA ILE A 503 7.04 2.98 -0.03
C ILE A 503 6.00 3.87 0.63
N CYS A 504 6.13 5.18 0.41
CA CYS A 504 5.27 6.18 1.02
C CYS A 504 4.00 6.42 0.21
N GLN A 505 2.94 6.79 0.91
CA GLN A 505 1.73 7.31 0.28
C GLN A 505 2.03 8.68 -0.36
N GLN A 506 1.20 9.09 -1.32
CA GLN A 506 1.31 10.45 -1.89
C GLN A 506 1.24 11.50 -0.77
N GLY A 507 2.05 12.56 -0.91
CA GLY A 507 2.19 13.62 0.09
C GLY A 507 3.20 13.33 1.21
N PHE A 508 3.82 12.15 1.26
CA PHE A 508 4.85 11.82 2.26
C PHE A 508 6.15 11.32 1.64
N THR A 509 7.26 11.61 2.32
CA THR A 509 8.62 11.22 1.98
C THR A 509 9.41 10.81 3.24
N GLY A 510 10.68 10.46 3.07
CA GLY A 510 11.55 9.97 4.15
C GLY A 510 11.66 8.45 4.18
N LYS A 511 12.60 7.93 4.98
CA LYS A 511 12.92 6.49 5.00
C LYS A 511 11.79 5.63 5.56
N ARG A 512 10.99 6.21 6.44
CA ARG A 512 9.83 5.62 7.11
C ARG A 512 8.55 6.37 6.77
N CYS A 513 8.54 7.20 5.73
CA CYS A 513 7.39 8.04 5.37
C CYS A 513 6.98 9.00 6.48
N GLU A 514 7.97 9.44 7.27
CA GLU A 514 7.81 10.30 8.44
C GLU A 514 7.71 11.78 8.08
N THR A 515 8.18 12.16 6.89
CA THR A 515 8.28 13.54 6.46
C THR A 515 7.13 13.88 5.54
N ASP A 516 6.42 14.95 5.85
CA ASP A 516 5.43 15.56 4.98
C ASP A 516 6.10 16.24 3.79
N ILE A 517 5.52 16.15 2.59
CA ILE A 517 5.99 16.91 1.43
C ILE A 517 5.31 18.27 1.50
N ASP A 518 6.09 19.34 1.61
CA ASP A 518 5.54 20.70 1.58
C ASP A 518 5.33 21.14 0.13
N GLU A 519 4.14 20.90 -0.41
CA GLU A 519 3.87 21.20 -1.82
C GLU A 519 3.89 22.71 -2.14
N CYS A 520 3.75 23.57 -1.12
CA CYS A 520 3.81 25.02 -1.27
C CYS A 520 5.25 25.51 -1.39
N SER A 521 6.16 24.97 -0.56
CA SER A 521 7.58 25.34 -0.56
C SER A 521 8.37 24.69 -1.69
N ASP A 522 7.99 23.46 -2.09
CA ASP A 522 8.70 22.71 -3.14
C ASP A 522 8.31 23.15 -4.57
N GLY A 523 7.35 24.06 -4.72
CA GLY A 523 6.92 24.61 -6.01
C GLY A 523 6.19 23.61 -6.92
N PHE A 524 5.66 22.52 -6.34
CA PHE A 524 4.84 21.55 -7.08
C PHE A 524 3.45 22.08 -7.41
N VAL A 525 2.98 23.08 -6.65
CA VAL A 525 1.65 23.66 -6.75
C VAL A 525 1.75 25.17 -6.92
N GLU A 526 1.17 25.68 -7.99
CA GLU A 526 0.90 27.10 -8.17
C GLU A 526 -0.61 27.33 -8.01
N CYS A 527 -1.02 27.85 -6.85
CA CYS A 527 -2.40 28.26 -6.62
C CYS A 527 -2.76 29.48 -7.49
N ASP A 528 -4.05 29.65 -7.76
CA ASP A 528 -4.58 30.83 -8.44
C ASP A 528 -4.17 32.13 -7.73
N SER A 529 -4.04 33.21 -8.50
CA SER A 529 -3.74 34.56 -8.02
C SER A 529 -4.62 35.05 -6.85
N ARG A 530 -5.86 34.57 -6.75
CA ARG A 530 -6.83 34.90 -5.71
C ARG A 530 -6.78 33.95 -4.50
N ALA A 531 -5.91 32.96 -4.53
CA ALA A 531 -5.73 31.97 -3.47
C ALA A 531 -4.30 31.99 -2.92
N THR A 532 -4.12 31.34 -1.77
CA THR A 532 -2.84 31.13 -1.09
C THR A 532 -2.69 29.65 -0.77
N CYS A 533 -1.50 29.11 -1.06
CA CYS A 533 -1.19 27.72 -0.76
C CYS A 533 -1.00 27.53 0.75
N VAL A 534 -1.60 26.48 1.28
CA VAL A 534 -1.47 26.06 2.68
C VAL A 534 -1.04 24.59 2.69
N ASN A 535 0.14 24.32 3.25
CA ASN A 535 0.65 22.96 3.41
C ASN A 535 -0.06 22.24 4.56
N LEU A 536 -0.46 20.99 4.35
CA LEU A 536 -1.11 20.14 5.34
C LEU A 536 -0.46 18.74 5.36
N PRO A 537 -0.53 18.00 6.48
CA PRO A 537 0.08 16.67 6.53
C PRO A 537 -0.52 15.70 5.50
N GLY A 538 0.26 15.37 4.46
CA GLY A 538 -0.04 14.46 3.36
C GLY A 538 -0.72 15.09 2.16
N TRP A 539 -0.94 16.40 2.14
CA TRP A 539 -1.63 17.11 1.06
C TRP A 539 -1.56 18.64 1.22
N TYR A 540 -1.99 19.38 0.21
CA TYR A 540 -2.08 20.84 0.29
C TYR A 540 -3.50 21.33 0.00
N HIS A 541 -3.75 22.59 0.33
CA HIS A 541 -4.98 23.28 -0.04
C HIS A 541 -4.69 24.73 -0.47
N CYS A 542 -5.31 25.16 -1.57
CA CYS A 542 -5.36 26.56 -1.98
C CYS A 542 -6.57 27.24 -1.34
N GLU A 543 -6.34 28.01 -0.27
CA GLU A 543 -7.38 28.78 0.42
C GLU A 543 -7.57 30.15 -0.26
N CYS A 544 -8.81 30.62 -0.39
CA CYS A 544 -9.08 31.94 -0.95
C CYS A 544 -8.49 33.05 -0.07
N ARG A 545 -7.89 34.06 -0.70
CA ARG A 545 -7.37 35.26 -0.01
C ARG A 545 -8.51 36.05 0.62
N ASP A 546 -8.16 36.88 1.61
CA ASP A 546 -9.08 37.86 2.18
C ASP A 546 -9.76 38.69 1.08
N GLY A 547 -11.08 38.86 1.17
CA GLY A 547 -11.90 39.53 0.15
C GLY A 547 -12.46 38.59 -0.93
N TYR A 548 -12.10 37.31 -0.92
CA TYR A 548 -12.60 36.30 -1.85
C TYR A 548 -13.31 35.16 -1.11
N HIS A 549 -14.23 34.50 -1.80
CA HIS A 549 -14.91 33.29 -1.32
C HIS A 549 -15.01 32.25 -2.44
N ASP A 550 -15.13 30.97 -2.08
CA ASP A 550 -15.39 29.94 -3.09
C ASP A 550 -16.79 30.12 -3.71
N ASN A 551 -16.88 29.93 -5.02
CA ASN A 551 -18.12 29.94 -5.80
C ASN A 551 -19.04 28.71 -5.57
N GLY A 552 -18.81 27.96 -4.49
CA GLY A 552 -19.56 26.75 -4.13
C GLY A 552 -19.08 25.47 -4.82
N MET A 553 -18.01 25.51 -5.61
CA MET A 553 -17.34 24.34 -6.18
C MET A 553 -15.88 24.33 -5.74
N PHE A 554 -15.41 23.25 -5.11
CA PHE A 554 -14.02 23.16 -4.67
C PHE A 554 -13.08 22.95 -5.87
N SER A 555 -12.08 23.81 -6.03
CA SER A 555 -10.97 23.62 -6.97
C SER A 555 -9.67 23.41 -6.20
N ALA A 556 -8.94 22.34 -6.53
CA ALA A 556 -7.65 22.02 -5.91
C ALA A 556 -6.60 23.14 -6.14
N ASN A 557 -6.78 23.96 -7.17
CA ASN A 557 -5.85 25.02 -7.55
C ASN A 557 -6.32 26.42 -7.09
N GLY A 558 -7.49 26.54 -6.45
CA GLY A 558 -8.02 27.84 -6.01
C GLY A 558 -8.70 28.69 -7.09
N GLU A 559 -8.94 28.15 -8.30
CA GLU A 559 -9.67 28.86 -9.37
C GLU A 559 -11.14 29.17 -9.02
N SER A 560 -11.66 28.54 -7.98
CA SER A 560 -13.03 28.72 -7.49
C SER A 560 -13.23 30.01 -6.68
N CYS A 561 -12.16 30.73 -6.35
CA CYS A 561 -12.22 31.96 -5.58
C CYS A 561 -12.80 33.12 -6.40
N GLU A 562 -13.96 33.61 -5.97
CA GLU A 562 -14.65 34.78 -6.49
C GLU A 562 -14.69 35.92 -5.48
N ASP A 563 -14.72 37.14 -5.98
CA ASP A 563 -14.73 38.37 -5.18
C ASP A 563 -16.01 38.47 -4.32
N ILE A 564 -15.85 38.85 -3.06
CA ILE A 564 -16.99 39.09 -2.15
C ILE A 564 -17.53 40.49 -2.42
N ASP A 565 -18.76 40.62 -2.92
CA ASP A 565 -19.39 41.94 -3.00
C ASP A 565 -19.88 42.41 -1.61
N GLU A 566 -19.02 43.12 -0.86
CA GLU A 566 -19.39 43.60 0.47
C GLU A 566 -20.44 44.72 0.44
N CYS A 567 -20.62 45.37 -0.72
CA CYS A 567 -21.64 46.40 -0.92
C CYS A 567 -23.03 45.77 -1.03
N GLU A 568 -23.20 44.68 -1.80
CA GLU A 568 -24.46 43.94 -1.87
C GLU A 568 -24.75 43.18 -0.58
N MET A 569 -23.73 42.61 0.05
CA MET A 569 -23.88 41.85 1.29
C MET A 569 -24.07 42.73 2.53
N GLY A 570 -23.89 44.06 2.42
CA GLY A 570 -23.96 45.00 3.54
C GLY A 570 -22.89 44.75 4.61
N ARG A 571 -21.75 44.16 4.22
CA ARG A 571 -20.59 43.87 5.09
C ARG A 571 -19.51 44.95 5.04
N HIS A 572 -19.76 46.05 4.33
CA HIS A 572 -18.85 47.18 4.25
C HIS A 572 -18.82 48.04 5.53
N SER A 573 -17.68 48.66 5.81
CA SER A 573 -17.51 49.63 6.91
C SER A 573 -17.65 51.11 6.47
N CYS A 574 -18.17 51.34 5.26
CA CYS A 574 -18.42 52.68 4.74
C CYS A 574 -19.30 53.52 5.67
N ALA A 575 -18.93 54.79 5.86
CA ALA A 575 -19.70 55.74 6.66
C ALA A 575 -21.02 56.09 5.96
N ASN A 576 -22.04 56.49 6.73
CA ASN A 576 -23.39 56.77 6.23
C ASN A 576 -23.46 57.87 5.16
N ASP A 577 -22.45 58.73 5.06
CA ASP A 577 -22.31 59.80 4.09
C ASP A 577 -21.45 59.43 2.86
N THR A 578 -21.09 58.15 2.71
CA THR A 578 -20.30 57.61 1.59
C THR A 578 -21.07 56.53 0.82
N VAL A 579 -20.74 56.37 -0.47
CA VAL A 579 -21.30 55.33 -1.35
C VAL A 579 -20.28 54.21 -1.49
N CYS A 580 -20.69 52.97 -1.24
CA CYS A 580 -19.87 51.77 -1.42
C CYS A 580 -19.75 51.40 -2.90
N PHE A 581 -18.54 51.06 -3.34
CA PHE A 581 -18.22 50.53 -4.66
C PHE A 581 -17.44 49.22 -4.49
N ASN A 582 -17.95 48.13 -5.04
CA ASN A 582 -17.25 46.85 -5.03
C ASN A 582 -16.00 46.90 -5.93
N VAL A 583 -14.89 46.32 -5.49
CA VAL A 583 -13.61 46.23 -6.21
C VAL A 583 -13.02 44.83 -6.02
N ASP A 584 -12.22 44.34 -6.97
CA ASP A 584 -11.63 42.99 -6.86
C ASP A 584 -10.78 42.83 -5.58
N GLY A 585 -11.21 41.98 -4.66
CA GLY A 585 -10.66 41.72 -3.34
C GLY A 585 -11.13 42.66 -2.22
N GLY A 586 -12.21 43.44 -2.42
CA GLY A 586 -12.79 44.28 -1.37
C GLY A 586 -13.74 45.39 -1.83
N TYR A 587 -13.82 46.48 -1.05
CA TYR A 587 -14.72 47.60 -1.38
C TYR A 587 -14.08 48.97 -1.17
N ASP A 588 -14.53 49.95 -1.94
CA ASP A 588 -14.11 51.34 -1.92
C ASP A 588 -15.27 52.26 -1.53
N CYS A 589 -15.09 53.13 -0.52
CA CYS A 589 -16.11 54.04 -0.04
C CYS A 589 -15.88 55.45 -0.60
N ARG A 590 -16.72 55.87 -1.56
CA ARG A 590 -16.55 57.17 -2.24
C ARG A 590 -17.58 58.21 -1.80
N CYS A 591 -17.10 59.42 -1.55
CA CYS A 591 -17.96 60.58 -1.32
C CYS A 591 -18.54 61.07 -2.66
N PRO A 592 -19.86 61.16 -2.81
CA PRO A 592 -20.48 61.58 -4.08
C PRO A 592 -20.13 63.03 -4.48
N HIS A 593 -19.79 63.92 -3.55
CA HIS A 593 -19.49 65.33 -3.85
C HIS A 593 -18.50 65.99 -2.87
N GLY A 594 -17.19 65.80 -3.07
CA GLY A 594 -16.10 66.76 -2.78
C GLY A 594 -16.14 67.62 -1.49
N ARG A 595 -16.85 67.20 -0.45
CA ARG A 595 -16.90 67.83 0.89
C ARG A 595 -16.45 66.76 1.88
N ASN A 596 -15.68 67.17 2.89
CA ASN A 596 -15.18 66.29 3.95
C ASN A 596 -16.30 65.40 4.49
N CYS A 597 -16.17 64.10 4.26
CA CYS A 597 -17.03 63.10 4.85
C CYS A 597 -16.57 62.82 6.28
N THR A 598 -17.47 62.34 7.12
CA THR A 598 -17.22 62.07 8.53
C THR A 598 -16.30 60.85 8.66
N GLY A 599 -15.05 61.07 9.04
CA GLY A 599 -14.03 60.01 9.15
C GLY A 599 -12.87 60.11 8.14
N ASP A 600 -12.88 61.11 7.25
CA ASP A 600 -11.73 61.42 6.38
C ASP A 600 -10.57 62.00 7.19
N CYS A 601 -9.36 61.58 6.87
CA CYS A 601 -8.13 62.03 7.51
C CYS A 601 -7.46 63.10 6.66
N ALA A 602 -7.09 64.23 7.27
CA ALA A 602 -6.25 65.22 6.60
C ALA A 602 -4.78 64.84 6.77
N HIS A 603 -4.09 64.59 5.66
CA HIS A 603 -2.67 64.24 5.66
C HIS A 603 -1.93 64.95 4.52
N ASP A 604 -0.90 65.74 4.88
CA ASP A 604 -0.06 66.55 3.98
C ASP A 604 -0.83 67.40 2.96
N GLY A 605 -1.84 68.15 3.44
CA GLY A 605 -2.67 69.02 2.61
C GLY A 605 -3.64 68.31 1.66
N LYS A 606 -3.63 66.97 1.62
CA LYS A 606 -4.57 66.13 0.88
C LYS A 606 -5.57 65.50 1.85
N VAL A 607 -6.81 65.31 1.40
CA VAL A 607 -7.83 64.56 2.15
C VAL A 607 -7.68 63.09 1.77
N LYS A 608 -7.56 62.23 2.78
CA LYS A 608 -7.49 60.76 2.66
C LYS A 608 -8.77 60.17 3.22
N HIS A 609 -9.43 59.32 2.44
CA HIS A 609 -10.76 58.80 2.78
C HIS A 609 -10.69 57.74 3.89
N ASN A 610 -11.77 57.61 4.68
CA ASN A 610 -11.83 56.58 5.72
C ASN A 610 -11.67 55.17 5.13
N GLY A 611 -10.72 54.38 5.64
CA GLY A 611 -10.31 53.07 5.12
C GLY A 611 -9.19 53.12 4.07
N GLN A 612 -8.87 54.30 3.52
CA GLN A 612 -7.83 54.44 2.50
C GLN A 612 -6.44 54.15 3.09
N ILE A 613 -5.65 53.37 2.35
CA ILE A 613 -4.26 53.06 2.66
C ILE A 613 -3.35 53.75 1.63
N TRP A 614 -2.25 54.37 2.06
CA TRP A 614 -1.26 54.99 1.18
C TRP A 614 0.15 54.91 1.77
N VAL A 615 1.15 55.03 0.91
CA VAL A 615 2.56 55.16 1.29
C VAL A 615 2.92 56.64 1.41
N LEU A 616 3.73 57.01 2.40
CA LEU A 616 4.18 58.40 2.57
C LEU A 616 5.13 58.83 1.45
N ASP A 617 4.96 60.05 0.94
CA ASP A 617 5.84 60.64 -0.07
C ASP A 617 7.26 60.88 0.50
N ASP A 618 7.35 61.21 1.80
CA ASP A 618 8.62 61.46 2.51
C ASP A 618 9.29 60.19 3.09
N ASP A 619 8.51 59.15 3.39
CA ASP A 619 9.00 57.87 3.93
C ASP A 619 8.29 56.70 3.24
N ARG A 620 8.88 56.27 2.12
CA ARG A 620 8.32 55.20 1.28
C ARG A 620 8.23 53.84 1.98
N CYS A 621 8.81 53.70 3.17
CA CYS A 621 8.79 52.50 3.97
C CYS A 621 7.63 52.47 4.98
N SER A 622 6.86 53.55 5.05
CA SER A 622 5.74 53.71 5.96
C SER A 622 4.41 53.69 5.19
N VAL A 623 3.55 52.75 5.59
CA VAL A 623 2.19 52.59 5.09
C VAL A 623 1.24 53.19 6.12
N CYS A 624 0.48 54.19 5.68
CA CYS A 624 -0.52 54.87 6.48
C CYS A 624 -1.91 54.44 6.05
N SER A 625 -2.80 54.24 7.01
CA SER A 625 -4.23 54.08 6.80
C SER A 625 -4.99 55.19 7.49
N CYS A 626 -6.13 55.56 6.92
CA CYS A 626 -7.08 56.43 7.58
C CYS A 626 -8.13 55.56 8.29
N GLN A 627 -8.24 55.68 9.61
CA GLN A 627 -9.26 55.00 10.39
C GLN A 627 -10.03 56.01 11.23
N SER A 628 -11.28 56.25 10.86
CA SER A 628 -12.23 57.12 11.56
C SER A 628 -11.66 58.51 11.89
N GLY A 629 -10.99 59.14 10.92
CA GLY A 629 -10.40 60.49 11.04
C GLY A 629 -9.00 60.53 11.65
N LEU A 630 -8.43 59.38 12.02
CA LEU A 630 -7.05 59.26 12.50
C LEU A 630 -6.16 58.61 11.44
N VAL A 631 -5.04 59.26 11.14
CA VAL A 631 -3.98 58.67 10.31
C VAL A 631 -3.16 57.72 11.18
N MET A 632 -3.20 56.43 10.86
CA MET A 632 -2.39 55.42 11.51
C MET A 632 -1.30 54.95 10.54
N CYS A 633 -0.05 55.26 10.85
CA CYS A 633 1.09 54.83 10.04
C CYS A 633 1.85 53.71 10.74
N ARG A 634 2.21 52.69 9.97
CA ARG A 634 3.12 51.62 10.39
C ARG A 634 4.19 51.42 9.32
N ARG A 635 5.34 50.88 9.70
CA ARG A 635 6.29 50.40 8.68
C ARG A 635 5.70 49.22 7.92
N MET A 636 6.07 49.12 6.65
CA MET A 636 5.76 47.96 5.83
C MET A 636 6.35 46.70 6.47
N VAL A 637 5.56 45.63 6.46
CA VAL A 637 6.02 44.30 6.87
C VAL A 637 6.78 43.72 5.69
N CYS A 638 7.98 43.20 5.94
CA CYS A 638 8.86 42.69 4.91
C CYS A 638 8.55 41.24 4.58
N ASP A 639 8.23 40.99 3.32
CA ASP A 639 8.08 39.66 2.73
C ASP A 639 9.26 39.42 1.79
N CYS A 640 10.24 38.65 2.28
CA CYS A 640 11.48 38.40 1.57
C CYS A 640 11.37 37.30 0.51
N GLU A 641 10.23 36.61 0.42
CA GLU A 641 9.95 35.63 -0.63
C GLU A 641 9.50 36.31 -1.94
N ASN A 642 9.08 37.58 -1.85
CA ASN A 642 8.69 38.38 -3.00
C ASN A 642 9.93 39.00 -3.72
N PRO A 643 10.20 38.63 -4.99
CA PRO A 643 11.38 39.11 -5.73
C PRO A 643 11.33 40.60 -6.10
N THR A 644 10.22 41.30 -5.83
CA THR A 644 10.03 42.73 -6.10
C THR A 644 10.08 43.62 -4.86
N VAL A 645 10.43 43.07 -3.69
CA VAL A 645 10.49 43.81 -2.42
C VAL A 645 11.52 44.95 -2.48
N ASP A 646 11.13 46.14 -2.01
CA ASP A 646 12.04 47.30 -1.95
C ASP A 646 13.07 47.08 -0.83
N VAL A 647 14.24 46.57 -1.22
CA VAL A 647 15.39 46.26 -0.35
C VAL A 647 15.87 47.50 0.44
N LEU A 648 15.54 48.72 0.00
CA LEU A 648 15.85 49.94 0.74
C LEU A 648 14.98 50.09 2.00
N CYS A 649 13.75 49.58 1.94
CA CYS A 649 12.78 49.59 3.03
C CYS A 649 12.74 48.26 3.80
N CYS A 650 13.16 47.16 3.16
CA CYS A 650 13.32 45.82 3.73
C CYS A 650 14.78 45.35 3.61
N PRO A 651 15.69 45.90 4.44
CA PRO A 651 17.10 45.53 4.39
C PRO A 651 17.37 44.07 4.79
N GLU A 652 16.49 43.43 5.58
CA GLU A 652 16.56 41.99 5.86
C GLU A 652 16.42 41.12 4.61
N CYS A 653 15.74 41.60 3.57
CA CYS A 653 15.55 40.86 2.32
C CYS A 653 16.69 41.06 1.32
N ASP A 654 17.81 41.69 1.70
CA ASP A 654 18.96 41.92 0.81
C ASP A 654 19.78 40.62 0.60
N PRO A 655 19.74 40.00 -0.60
CA PRO A 655 20.37 38.71 -0.85
C PRO A 655 21.88 38.81 -1.10
N ARG A 656 22.47 40.00 -1.02
CA ARG A 656 23.91 40.19 -1.27
C ARG A 656 24.76 39.52 -0.18
N LEU A 657 25.79 38.77 -0.57
CA LEU A 657 26.74 38.15 0.37
C LEU A 657 27.40 39.15 1.34
N SER A 658 27.46 40.44 1.00
CA SER A 658 28.01 41.49 1.86
C SER A 658 27.14 41.83 3.08
N SER A 659 25.85 41.47 3.08
CA SER A 659 24.92 41.71 4.18
C SER A 659 24.69 40.48 5.07
N GLN A 660 25.26 39.33 4.73
CA GLN A 660 25.19 38.09 5.51
C GLN A 660 26.32 38.02 6.54
N CYS A 661 26.02 37.50 7.73
CA CYS A 661 26.99 37.35 8.81
C CYS A 661 27.44 35.90 8.90
N LEU A 662 28.75 35.68 9.03
CA LEU A 662 29.29 34.34 9.14
C LEU A 662 29.41 33.93 10.61
N HIS A 663 28.89 32.75 10.95
CA HIS A 663 29.07 32.15 12.27
C HIS A 663 30.56 31.89 12.55
N GLN A 664 30.98 31.90 13.82
CA GLN A 664 32.39 31.73 14.23
C GLN A 664 33.02 30.41 13.74
N ASN A 665 32.21 29.38 13.47
CA ASN A 665 32.64 28.09 12.95
C ASN A 665 32.92 28.07 11.43
N GLY A 666 32.66 29.16 10.70
CA GLY A 666 32.96 29.24 9.28
C GLY A 666 31.98 28.52 8.35
N LEU A 667 30.99 27.81 8.89
CA LEU A 667 30.15 26.85 8.14
C LEU A 667 28.69 27.29 8.01
N LEU A 668 28.21 28.12 8.93
CA LEU A 668 26.87 28.70 8.91
C LEU A 668 26.95 30.19 8.55
N ALA A 669 26.09 30.62 7.63
CA ALA A 669 25.90 32.02 7.28
C ALA A 669 24.46 32.41 7.66
N TYR A 670 24.32 33.51 8.39
CA TYR A 670 23.05 34.09 8.79
C TYR A 670 22.68 35.24 7.87
N SER A 671 21.42 35.27 7.47
CA SER A 671 20.84 36.34 6.68
C SER A 671 20.76 37.63 7.52
N ASN A 672 20.75 38.78 6.85
CA ASN A 672 20.57 40.06 7.54
C ASN A 672 19.22 40.08 8.28
N GLY A 673 19.23 40.37 9.58
CA GLY A 673 18.05 40.37 10.45
C GLY A 673 17.82 39.06 11.22
N GLU A 674 18.46 37.95 10.83
CA GLU A 674 18.34 36.67 11.54
C GLU A 674 18.94 36.75 12.94
N THR A 675 18.27 36.07 13.88
CA THR A 675 18.71 35.97 15.26
C THR A 675 18.96 34.53 15.67
N TRP A 676 19.99 34.28 16.47
CA TRP A 676 20.29 32.96 17.02
C TRP A 676 20.75 33.07 18.47
N GLU A 677 20.69 31.95 19.19
CA GLU A 677 21.20 31.83 20.55
C GLU A 677 22.55 31.12 20.52
N GLU A 678 23.59 31.75 21.08
CA GLU A 678 24.92 31.17 21.20
C GLU A 678 25.50 31.52 22.57
N ASN A 679 25.94 30.52 23.34
CA ASN A 679 26.56 30.70 24.66
C ASN A 679 25.76 31.61 25.62
N CYS A 680 24.43 31.44 25.68
CA CYS A 680 23.51 32.26 26.49
C CYS A 680 23.49 33.76 26.14
N GLN A 681 23.84 34.09 24.90
CA GLN A 681 23.67 35.41 24.31
C GLN A 681 22.70 35.30 23.14
N GLN A 682 21.81 36.28 23.02
CA GLN A 682 21.00 36.45 21.81
C GLN A 682 21.84 37.27 20.83
N CYS A 683 22.12 36.68 19.68
CA CYS A 683 22.87 37.31 18.60
C CYS A 683 21.94 37.66 17.44
N GLN A 684 22.22 38.76 16.75
CA GLN A 684 21.52 39.19 15.54
C GLN A 684 22.53 39.58 14.46
N CYS A 685 22.26 39.15 13.23
CA CYS A 685 23.02 39.60 12.07
C CYS A 685 22.49 40.94 11.57
N MET A 686 23.34 41.95 11.48
CA MET A 686 23.00 43.28 10.99
C MET A 686 24.03 43.71 9.94
N ARG A 687 23.66 43.58 8.66
CA ARG A 687 24.43 44.03 7.49
C ARG A 687 25.87 43.51 7.47
N GLY A 688 26.05 42.23 7.77
CA GLY A 688 27.36 41.56 7.80
C GLY A 688 28.12 41.67 9.13
N GLU A 689 27.57 42.38 10.12
CA GLU A 689 28.11 42.44 11.49
C GLU A 689 27.21 41.65 12.46
N VAL A 690 27.84 40.90 13.37
CA VAL A 690 27.14 40.15 14.43
C VAL A 690 27.11 41.00 15.69
N ASP A 691 25.90 41.29 16.20
CA ASP A 691 25.71 41.92 17.50
C ASP A 691 25.06 40.95 18.49
N CYS A 692 25.65 40.78 19.67
CA CYS A 692 25.20 39.81 20.67
C CYS A 692 25.00 40.47 22.03
N TRP A 693 23.87 40.21 22.67
CA TRP A 693 23.56 40.70 24.01
C TRP A 693 23.17 39.57 24.98
N PRO A 694 23.41 39.72 26.29
CA PRO A 694 23.06 38.69 27.27
C PRO A 694 21.55 38.44 27.33
N ILE A 695 21.14 37.19 27.38
CA ILE A 695 19.74 36.81 27.60
C ILE A 695 19.33 37.25 29.01
N SER A 696 18.31 38.11 29.08
CA SER A 696 17.76 38.61 30.34
C SER A 696 16.65 37.68 30.81
N CYS A 697 16.95 36.74 31.70
CA CYS A 697 15.91 35.85 32.26
C CYS A 697 14.93 36.65 33.12
N ALA A 698 13.62 36.36 32.98
CA ALA A 698 12.59 36.94 33.83
C ALA A 698 12.88 36.58 35.32
N PRO A 699 12.66 37.50 36.27
CA PRO A 699 12.86 37.20 37.68
C PRO A 699 11.89 36.09 38.10
N VAL A 700 12.43 34.95 38.52
CA VAL A 700 11.66 33.83 39.07
C VAL A 700 11.21 34.22 40.48
N ALA A 701 10.17 35.04 40.59
CA ALA A 701 9.58 35.43 41.86
C ALA A 701 8.70 34.29 42.39
N ASP A 702 8.88 33.95 43.67
CA ASP A 702 8.18 32.92 44.44
C ASP A 702 8.38 31.47 43.98
N CYS A 703 9.63 31.03 43.96
CA CYS A 703 9.96 29.62 43.79
C CYS A 703 10.85 29.09 44.91
N GLU A 704 10.45 27.99 45.52
CA GLU A 704 11.15 27.37 46.66
C GLU A 704 12.39 26.58 46.21
N PHE A 705 12.36 26.03 44.99
CA PHE A 705 13.45 25.24 44.41
C PHE A 705 13.63 25.54 42.91
N THR A 706 14.88 25.68 42.45
CA THR A 706 15.23 25.95 41.05
C THR A 706 16.27 24.99 40.49
N VAL A 707 16.20 24.71 39.18
CA VAL A 707 17.17 23.92 38.42
C VAL A 707 17.50 24.63 37.10
N VAL A 708 18.73 24.49 36.59
CA VAL A 708 19.08 24.87 35.22
C VAL A 708 19.30 23.59 34.41
N PRO A 709 18.36 23.20 33.53
CA PRO A 709 18.54 22.01 32.70
C PRO A 709 19.74 22.11 31.75
N GLU A 710 20.41 20.99 31.46
CA GLU A 710 21.49 20.96 30.47
C GLU A 710 20.98 21.46 29.09
N GLY A 711 21.62 22.51 28.56
CA GLY A 711 21.26 23.11 27.27
C GLY A 711 20.28 24.29 27.34
N GLU A 712 19.80 24.66 28.53
CA GLU A 712 18.97 25.86 28.74
C GLU A 712 19.73 26.95 29.52
N CYS A 713 19.48 28.22 29.19
CA CYS A 713 20.18 29.36 29.81
C CYS A 713 19.42 30.03 30.98
N CYS A 714 18.15 29.69 31.21
CA CYS A 714 17.33 30.28 32.27
C CYS A 714 16.86 29.25 33.32
N PRO A 715 16.90 29.59 34.63
CA PRO A 715 16.48 28.68 35.69
C PRO A 715 14.96 28.46 35.71
N ARG A 716 14.53 27.24 36.02
CA ARG A 716 13.11 26.85 36.14
C ARG A 716 12.77 26.40 37.55
N CYS A 717 11.50 26.51 37.88
CA CYS A 717 10.93 26.00 39.12
C CYS A 717 10.82 24.48 39.13
N VAL A 718 11.25 23.84 40.21
CA VAL A 718 11.01 22.42 40.47
C VAL A 718 10.25 22.23 41.77
N THR A 719 9.39 21.22 41.80
CA THR A 719 8.61 20.86 43.00
C THR A 719 9.30 19.79 43.85
N ASP A 720 10.26 19.07 43.27
CA ASP A 720 11.05 18.05 43.96
C ASP A 720 12.39 18.66 44.44
N PRO A 721 12.64 18.73 45.77
CA PRO A 721 13.89 19.23 46.34
C PRO A 721 15.12 18.42 45.89
N CYS A 722 14.93 17.17 45.47
CA CYS A 722 16.01 16.29 45.04
C CYS A 722 16.60 16.68 43.68
N LEU A 723 15.83 17.41 42.86
CA LEU A 723 16.20 17.86 41.52
C LEU A 723 16.74 19.31 41.50
N ALA A 724 16.84 19.95 42.66
CA ALA A 724 17.24 21.35 42.78
C ALA A 724 18.77 21.53 42.90
N ASP A 725 19.33 22.40 42.06
CA ASP A 725 20.76 22.73 42.07
C ASP A 725 21.15 23.63 43.25
N THR A 726 20.22 24.47 43.72
CA THR A 726 20.43 25.39 44.84
C THR A 726 19.40 25.15 45.94
N ILE A 727 19.83 24.53 47.04
CA ILE A 727 19.05 24.40 48.27
C ILE A 727 19.70 25.27 49.34
N ARG A 728 18.92 26.13 50.01
CA ARG A 728 19.40 26.84 51.21
C ARG A 728 19.55 25.81 52.34
N ASN A 729 20.77 25.59 52.82
CA ASN A 729 21.03 24.71 53.94
C ASN A 729 20.43 25.30 55.23
N ASP A 730 19.35 24.70 55.72
CA ASP A 730 18.79 25.05 57.02
C ASP A 730 19.42 24.18 58.12
N ILE A 731 20.26 24.80 58.95
CA ILE A 731 20.99 24.14 60.05
C ILE A 731 20.07 23.65 61.18
N THR A 732 18.78 24.00 61.17
CA THR A 732 17.79 23.53 62.16
C THR A 732 17.20 22.16 61.81
N LYS A 733 17.43 21.67 60.58
CA LYS A 733 16.91 20.41 60.05
C LYS A 733 17.99 19.33 60.07
N SER A 734 17.59 18.08 60.32
CA SER A 734 18.52 16.94 60.42
C SER A 734 17.92 15.67 59.84
N CYS A 735 18.72 14.88 59.12
CA CYS A 735 18.34 13.56 58.65
C CYS A 735 19.04 12.48 59.50
N VAL A 736 18.51 11.27 59.48
CA VAL A 736 19.09 10.12 60.19
C VAL A 736 19.66 9.15 59.15
N ASP A 737 20.92 8.74 59.32
CA ASP A 737 21.53 7.74 58.45
C ASP A 737 21.07 6.30 58.78
N GLU A 738 21.46 5.33 57.95
CA GLU A 738 21.05 3.91 58.08
C GLU A 738 21.45 3.25 59.41
N TYR A 739 22.32 3.88 60.21
CA TYR A 739 22.72 3.42 61.55
C TYR A 739 22.10 4.22 62.69
N GLY A 740 21.13 5.09 62.40
CA GLY A 740 20.43 5.88 63.41
C GLY A 740 21.19 7.16 63.81
N ILE A 741 22.24 7.56 63.09
CA ILE A 741 23.03 8.75 63.44
C ILE A 741 22.38 9.98 62.81
N THR A 742 22.01 10.96 63.64
CA THR A 742 21.48 12.24 63.19
C THR A 742 22.58 13.11 62.58
N ARG A 743 22.36 13.58 61.36
CA ARG A 743 23.28 14.40 60.56
C ARG A 743 22.59 15.72 60.19
N PHE A 744 23.33 16.83 60.27
CA PHE A 744 22.79 18.15 59.93
C PHE A 744 22.55 18.30 58.42
N SER A 745 21.52 19.08 58.04
CA SER A 745 21.26 19.41 56.63
C SER A 745 22.50 19.98 55.94
N GLY A 746 22.85 19.45 54.77
CA GLY A 746 24.03 19.80 53.98
C GLY A 746 25.25 18.89 54.22
N SER A 747 25.25 18.06 55.27
CA SER A 747 26.36 17.12 55.53
C SER A 747 26.40 15.98 54.52
N ALA A 748 27.61 15.64 54.06
CA ALA A 748 27.85 14.55 53.12
C ALA A 748 28.76 13.48 53.73
N TRP A 749 28.49 12.21 53.44
CA TRP A 749 29.29 11.09 53.90
C TRP A 749 29.30 9.95 52.89
N THR A 750 30.34 9.14 52.92
CA THR A 750 30.41 7.91 52.13
C THR A 750 29.59 6.80 52.79
N LYS A 751 28.69 6.18 52.03
CA LYS A 751 27.89 5.04 52.50
C LYS A 751 28.80 3.86 52.81
N HIS A 752 28.65 3.29 54.00
CA HIS A 752 29.51 2.22 54.48
C HIS A 752 29.24 0.93 53.69
N GLY A 753 30.28 0.28 53.19
CA GLY A 753 30.17 -0.93 52.35
C GLY A 753 30.10 -0.67 50.83
N THR A 754 30.08 0.59 50.39
CA THR A 754 30.20 0.97 48.98
C THR A 754 31.40 1.87 48.79
N GLU A 755 32.37 1.50 47.95
CA GLU A 755 33.60 2.29 47.75
C GLU A 755 33.37 3.59 46.95
N CYS A 756 32.15 3.85 46.43
CA CYS A 756 31.88 4.98 45.52
C CYS A 756 30.53 5.71 45.71
N SER A 757 29.82 5.55 46.85
CA SER A 757 28.52 6.21 47.04
C SER A 757 28.61 7.33 48.08
N LEU A 758 28.36 8.58 47.64
CA LEU A 758 28.32 9.76 48.52
C LEU A 758 26.85 10.13 48.81
N CYS A 759 26.46 10.04 50.08
CA CYS A 759 25.13 10.44 50.56
C CYS A 759 25.20 11.88 51.07
N GLN A 760 24.17 12.69 50.80
CA GLN A 760 24.04 14.03 51.35
C GLN A 760 22.66 14.25 51.98
N CYS A 761 22.66 14.87 53.16
CA CYS A 761 21.46 15.25 53.88
C CYS A 761 20.82 16.51 53.27
N LYS A 762 19.58 16.47 52.79
CA LYS A 762 18.86 17.64 52.24
C LYS A 762 17.44 17.72 52.85
N LEU A 763 17.20 18.69 53.75
CA LEU A 763 15.87 19.02 54.33
C LEU A 763 15.03 17.79 54.72
N ASP A 764 15.43 17.09 55.79
CA ASP A 764 14.80 15.87 56.34
C ASP A 764 14.73 14.66 55.37
N THR A 765 15.27 14.78 54.16
CA THR A 765 15.35 13.70 53.16
C THR A 765 16.81 13.38 52.82
N LEU A 766 17.08 12.11 52.50
CA LEU A 766 18.43 11.60 52.22
C LEU A 766 18.61 11.45 50.70
N ALA A 767 19.51 12.22 50.10
CA ALA A 767 19.79 12.17 48.66
C ALA A 767 21.10 11.38 48.39
N LEU A 768 21.10 10.56 47.34
CA LEU A 768 22.21 9.69 46.95
C LEU A 768 22.78 10.14 45.60
N TYR A 769 24.07 10.44 45.55
CA TYR A 769 24.80 10.70 44.30
C TYR A 769 25.62 9.46 43.94
N LEU A 770 25.35 8.85 42.77
CA LEU A 770 26.04 7.66 42.28
C LEU A 770 26.73 7.95 40.95
N SER A 771 28.06 7.91 40.94
CA SER A 771 28.81 7.57 39.73
C SER A 771 28.92 6.04 39.67
N ALA A 772 28.02 5.44 38.87
CA ALA A 772 27.93 4.03 38.48
C ALA A 772 27.50 2.97 39.52
N GLY A 773 26.28 2.42 39.34
CA GLY A 773 25.90 1.04 39.73
C GLY A 773 24.96 0.85 40.94
N LEU A 774 23.65 0.66 40.67
CA LEU A 774 22.55 0.03 41.45
C LEU A 774 22.56 0.02 42.99
N CYS A 775 21.46 0.50 43.61
CA CYS A 775 20.53 -0.40 44.34
C CYS A 775 19.17 0.24 44.70
N ARG A 776 18.15 -0.60 44.74
CA ARG A 776 16.75 -0.38 45.15
C ARG A 776 16.48 -1.30 46.34
N LEU A 777 15.84 -0.84 47.43
CA LEU A 777 14.70 -1.51 48.10
C LEU A 777 14.16 -0.79 49.35
N MET A 778 12.92 -1.18 49.65
CA MET A 778 11.82 -0.63 50.45
C MET A 778 11.82 -0.89 51.96
N GLU A 779 10.93 -0.14 52.64
CA GLU A 779 10.03 -0.47 53.79
C GLU A 779 10.54 -0.45 55.25
N SER A 780 9.83 0.36 56.07
CA SER A 780 9.24 -0.10 57.34
C SER A 780 8.00 0.74 57.70
N GLN A 781 6.86 0.07 57.89
CA GLN A 781 5.66 0.57 58.60
C GLN A 781 5.95 0.79 60.10
N GLU A 782 5.26 1.76 60.73
CA GLU A 782 4.34 1.65 61.89
C GLU A 782 4.34 2.88 62.84
N SER A 783 3.11 3.28 63.25
CA SER A 783 2.68 4.10 64.42
C SER A 783 3.23 5.54 64.55
N ASP A 784 2.45 6.60 64.80
CA ASP A 784 1.17 6.82 65.50
C ASP A 784 0.19 7.72 64.71
#